data_AF-A0ABD3N822-F1
#
_entry.id   AF-A0ABD3N822-F1
#
_cell.length_a   1.000
_cell.length_b   1.000
_cell.length_c   1.000
_cell.angle_alpha   90.00
_cell.angle_beta   90.00
_cell.angle_gamma   90.00
#
_symmetry.space_group_name_H-M   'P 1'
#
loop_
_entity.id
_entity.type
_entity.pdbx_description
1 polymer ?
#
loop_
_entity_poly.entity_id
_entity_poly.type
_entity_poly.pdbx_seq_one_letter_code
_entity_poly.pdbx_strand_id
1 'polypeptide(L)'
;MMSSDSDGDSMIIDDASSSSADDDSIAVIGYQAPDVDCHLADDNTLFRLSANDPAIAGLFLETTYDKPERVGVAIGKNTHLQQVEICNLDACNQGLSRTPKITALLESLCKSLANNRSIEHLKIKHFDHSHVDIFPILAPFFEHNLNLRCIDVSQSQNFSERIPSLISTLLQSERIQLERINMWFNSIGDAQAANLFNTLNIMPGLPKLLDLHFGLNRGVQVTRDIEVLVQGLVMNNTIKRLDLGRQIGNEGATSLGEFMAVNNSLKLKSIGISSSELVSSEGWQGFSRCLTAPNCMLEELDISMCNIDDQGALAIVSALIHLTNFEALNMSSNRLVTAAGWMSCFRLLLDSEFSLKELILSYNSIDDEGAELLVNSLAHTPLKTWDMAGSEAVTAAGWIACFQILLDSESSWENFNLGRNSIDDEGVAMLVSLLASTSTVRSLKLSCNVSITTHGWRSFADVLRPTSSSKLRELRIGTFAQEAINDDVIVFIAAAIKSNNSLEVFAVLDDSEISIVGWFALARSLCDNSSISDICHNSNHSLHTIYDDTGYYDDFPCGRLISSLLEMNSNSNKSEVVRAKILRFFDVDAIGSVFANTTESILPSVFGWIGKDCLGFSLMYSFVKRNPSLFKVETSDGHVLEFEMGQ
;
A
#
# COMPACT_ATOMS: atom_id res chain seq x y z
N MET A 1 42.21 -29.68 -3.63
CA MET A 1 41.58 -29.08 -4.83
C MET A 1 40.35 -29.89 -5.16
N MET A 2 39.22 -29.51 -4.57
CA MET A 2 37.86 -29.89 -4.96
C MET A 2 36.99 -28.79 -4.37
N SER A 3 36.44 -27.97 -5.25
CA SER A 3 35.48 -26.90 -4.98
C SER A 3 34.13 -27.54 -4.71
N SER A 4 33.56 -27.22 -3.54
CA SER A 4 32.14 -27.38 -3.28
C SER A 4 31.52 -26.00 -3.47
N ASP A 5 30.90 -25.81 -4.62
CA ASP A 5 30.05 -24.67 -4.92
C ASP A 5 28.82 -24.77 -4.00
N SER A 6 28.74 -23.85 -3.04
CA SER A 6 27.51 -23.55 -2.33
C SER A 6 26.80 -22.50 -3.15
N ASP A 7 25.86 -22.93 -3.99
CA ASP A 7 24.88 -22.06 -4.60
C ASP A 7 24.12 -21.35 -3.48
N GLY A 8 24.33 -20.04 -3.39
CA GLY A 8 23.58 -19.18 -2.51
C GLY A 8 22.21 -19.00 -3.09
N ASP A 9 21.21 -19.63 -2.48
CA ASP A 9 19.82 -19.22 -2.59
C ASP A 9 19.73 -17.75 -2.18
N SER A 10 19.73 -16.85 -3.16
CA SER A 10 19.28 -15.49 -2.94
C SER A 10 17.81 -15.57 -2.57
N MET A 11 17.51 -15.52 -1.28
CA MET A 11 16.19 -15.16 -0.78
C MET A 11 15.84 -13.79 -1.36
N ILE A 12 15.16 -13.81 -2.51
CA ILE A 12 14.27 -12.73 -2.91
C ILE A 12 13.14 -12.81 -1.89
N ILE A 13 13.30 -12.03 -0.83
CA ILE A 13 12.22 -11.73 0.10
C ILE A 13 11.32 -10.80 -0.72
N ASP A 14 10.37 -11.40 -1.45
CA ASP A 14 9.24 -10.66 -1.99
C ASP A 14 8.59 -9.90 -0.83
N ASP A 15 8.21 -8.66 -1.13
CA ASP A 15 7.68 -7.63 -0.25
C ASP A 15 6.53 -8.08 0.67
N ALA A 16 6.85 -8.83 1.72
CA ALA A 16 5.96 -9.13 2.83
C ALA A 16 5.73 -7.90 3.75
N SER A 17 6.07 -6.69 3.32
CA SER A 17 5.84 -5.45 4.08
C SER A 17 5.48 -4.23 3.23
N SER A 18 4.87 -4.44 2.05
CA SER A 18 4.03 -3.39 1.47
C SER A 18 2.63 -3.43 2.09
N SER A 19 2.55 -3.08 3.39
CA SER A 19 1.30 -2.46 3.87
C SER A 19 1.26 -1.07 3.25
N SER A 20 0.89 -0.97 1.97
CA SER A 20 0.24 0.23 1.46
C SER A 20 -1.00 0.39 2.32
N ALA A 21 -0.88 1.24 3.33
CA ALA A 21 -1.95 1.60 4.24
C ALA A 21 -2.99 2.41 3.46
N ASP A 22 -3.75 1.71 2.63
CA ASP A 22 -5.01 2.15 2.05
C ASP A 22 -6.02 1.04 2.38
N ASP A 23 -6.54 1.01 3.62
CA ASP A 23 -7.82 0.34 3.86
C ASP A 23 -8.60 0.98 5.02
N ASP A 24 -9.81 1.39 4.69
CA ASP A 24 -10.73 2.27 5.43
C ASP A 24 -11.46 1.58 6.61
N SER A 25 -10.94 0.45 7.14
CA SER A 25 -11.75 -0.44 7.99
C SER A 25 -11.24 -0.73 9.41
N ILE A 26 -10.07 -0.22 9.81
CA ILE A 26 -9.61 -0.31 11.20
C ILE A 26 -9.69 1.07 11.84
N ALA A 27 -10.13 1.16 13.10
CA ALA A 27 -10.12 2.42 13.83
C ALA A 27 -8.66 2.90 13.91
N VAL A 28 -8.26 3.81 13.02
CA VAL A 28 -6.82 4.02 12.80
C VAL A 28 -6.20 4.62 14.05
N ILE A 29 -5.41 3.79 14.73
CA ILE A 29 -4.66 4.15 15.92
C ILE A 29 -3.60 5.19 15.49
N GLY A 30 -3.15 6.07 16.37
CA GLY A 30 -2.00 6.91 16.01
C GLY A 30 -2.24 8.01 14.96
N TYR A 31 -1.19 8.32 14.19
CA TYR A 31 -1.15 9.40 13.19
C TYR A 31 -1.84 9.00 11.88
N GLN A 32 -2.64 9.93 11.35
CA GLN A 32 -3.25 9.84 10.02
C GLN A 32 -2.47 10.68 9.03
N ALA A 33 -1.92 10.01 8.01
CA ALA A 33 -1.32 10.70 6.88
C ALA A 33 -2.40 11.48 6.11
N PRO A 34 -2.02 12.57 5.40
CA PRO A 34 -2.94 13.23 4.49
C PRO A 34 -3.38 12.26 3.39
N ASP A 35 -4.68 12.17 3.16
CA ASP A 35 -5.27 11.41 2.04
C ASP A 35 -5.07 12.20 0.75
N VAL A 36 -3.88 12.03 0.14
CA VAL A 36 -3.46 12.77 -1.05
C VAL A 36 -2.75 11.85 -2.03
N ASP A 37 -3.16 11.91 -3.30
CA ASP A 37 -2.46 11.28 -4.40
C ASP A 37 -1.10 11.96 -4.63
N CYS A 38 -0.03 11.18 -4.61
CA CYS A 38 1.30 11.67 -4.96
C CYS A 38 1.50 11.65 -6.47
N HIS A 39 1.67 12.84 -7.07
CA HIS A 39 2.00 12.97 -8.47
C HIS A 39 3.51 12.92 -8.71
N LEU A 40 3.95 12.20 -9.74
CA LEU A 40 5.33 12.26 -10.21
C LEU A 40 5.67 13.68 -10.67
N ALA A 41 6.86 14.18 -10.31
CA ALA A 41 7.32 15.53 -10.64
C ALA A 41 7.74 15.70 -12.11
N ASP A 42 6.84 15.43 -13.05
CA ASP A 42 7.03 15.73 -14.47
C ASP A 42 6.85 17.24 -14.80
N ASP A 43 7.12 17.63 -16.04
CA ASP A 43 7.02 19.03 -16.47
C ASP A 43 5.60 19.61 -16.32
N ASN A 44 4.56 18.78 -16.46
CA ASN A 44 3.16 19.20 -16.36
C ASN A 44 2.76 19.43 -14.89
N THR A 45 3.08 18.48 -14.02
CA THR A 45 2.90 18.56 -12.57
C THR A 45 3.64 19.78 -12.02
N LEU A 46 4.89 20.02 -12.43
CA LEU A 46 5.65 21.19 -11.98
C LEU A 46 5.09 22.52 -12.49
N PHE A 47 4.53 22.55 -13.70
CA PHE A 47 3.84 23.74 -14.22
C PHE A 47 2.60 24.06 -13.37
N ARG A 48 1.78 23.04 -13.09
CA ARG A 48 0.59 23.16 -12.22
C ARG A 48 0.96 23.53 -10.79
N LEU A 49 1.99 22.90 -10.23
CA LEU A 49 2.52 23.19 -8.90
C LEU A 49 3.01 24.64 -8.79
N SER A 50 3.72 25.13 -9.81
CA SER A 50 4.18 26.52 -9.90
C SER A 50 3.02 27.53 -10.06
N ALA A 51 1.90 27.09 -10.64
CA ALA A 51 0.66 27.86 -10.73
C ALA A 51 -0.19 27.77 -9.44
N ASN A 52 0.30 27.09 -8.40
CA ASN A 52 -0.37 26.87 -7.13
C ASN A 52 -1.72 26.12 -7.28
N ASP A 53 -1.78 25.14 -8.19
CA ASP A 53 -2.95 24.30 -8.39
C ASP A 53 -3.26 23.48 -7.11
N PRO A 54 -4.45 23.63 -6.50
CA PRO A 54 -4.83 22.90 -5.30
C PRO A 54 -5.03 21.39 -5.53
N ALA A 55 -5.16 20.94 -6.79
CA ALA A 55 -5.27 19.52 -7.09
C ALA A 55 -3.94 18.76 -6.95
N ILE A 56 -2.80 19.46 -6.84
CA ILE A 56 -1.49 18.85 -6.59
C ILE A 56 -1.17 18.98 -5.10
N ALA A 57 -1.73 18.08 -4.29
CA ALA A 57 -1.52 18.04 -2.84
C ALA A 57 -0.40 17.07 -2.41
N GLY A 58 -0.05 16.09 -3.26
CA GLY A 58 1.08 15.18 -3.07
C GLY A 58 2.10 15.27 -4.22
N LEU A 59 3.39 15.20 -3.90
CA LEU A 59 4.48 15.21 -4.88
C LEU A 59 5.49 14.12 -4.59
N PHE A 60 5.78 13.29 -5.60
CA PHE A 60 6.85 12.29 -5.61
C PHE A 60 8.03 12.78 -6.45
N LEU A 61 9.21 12.80 -5.83
CA LEU A 61 10.45 13.29 -6.39
C LEU A 61 11.48 12.17 -6.50
N GLU A 62 11.81 11.83 -7.73
CA GLU A 62 12.93 10.96 -8.04
C GLU A 62 14.20 11.81 -8.26
N THR A 63 15.31 11.49 -7.57
CA THR A 63 16.54 12.30 -7.63
C THR A 63 17.29 12.23 -8.97
N THR A 64 16.79 11.49 -9.95
CA THR A 64 17.27 11.45 -11.34
C THR A 64 16.86 12.71 -12.14
N TYR A 65 16.06 13.61 -11.56
CA TYR A 65 15.52 14.79 -12.23
C TYR A 65 16.57 15.89 -12.51
N ASP A 66 16.65 16.32 -13.78
CA ASP A 66 17.70 17.20 -14.33
C ASP A 66 17.62 18.68 -13.88
N LYS A 67 16.60 19.10 -13.10
CA LYS A 67 16.37 20.53 -12.75
C LYS A 67 15.81 20.77 -11.33
N PRO A 68 16.56 20.48 -10.26
CA PRO A 68 16.08 20.58 -8.87
C PRO A 68 15.86 22.01 -8.37
N GLU A 69 16.52 23.01 -8.94
CA GLU A 69 16.26 24.42 -8.57
C GLU A 69 14.84 24.84 -8.95
N ARG A 70 14.38 24.43 -10.14
CA ARG A 70 13.01 24.71 -10.61
C ARG A 70 11.98 24.01 -9.73
N VAL A 71 12.25 22.76 -9.37
CA VAL A 71 11.42 21.96 -8.46
C VAL A 71 11.35 22.59 -7.08
N GLY A 72 12.51 22.92 -6.48
CA GLY A 72 12.59 23.54 -5.17
C GLY A 72 11.84 24.86 -5.10
N VAL A 73 11.98 25.72 -6.11
CA VAL A 73 11.24 26.99 -6.19
C VAL A 73 9.73 26.76 -6.30
N ALA A 74 9.28 25.77 -7.07
CA ALA A 74 7.86 25.44 -7.19
C ALA A 74 7.29 24.96 -5.85
N ILE A 75 7.99 24.05 -5.15
CA ILE A 75 7.60 23.55 -3.83
C ILE A 75 7.58 24.68 -2.80
N GLY A 76 8.62 25.51 -2.77
CA GLY A 76 8.75 26.60 -1.79
C GLY A 76 7.66 27.67 -1.91
N LYS A 77 7.04 27.83 -3.09
CA LYS A 77 5.97 28.79 -3.34
C LYS A 77 4.56 28.22 -3.19
N ASN A 78 4.42 26.89 -3.26
CA ASN A 78 3.12 26.25 -3.22
C ASN A 78 2.53 26.29 -1.80
N THR A 79 1.21 26.51 -1.70
CA THR A 79 0.47 26.62 -0.43
C THR A 79 -0.52 25.49 -0.19
N HIS A 80 -0.65 24.54 -1.13
CA HIS A 80 -1.59 23.42 -1.09
C HIS A 80 -0.91 22.05 -0.96
N LEU A 81 0.41 22.00 -1.12
CA LEU A 81 1.20 20.78 -1.05
C LEU A 81 1.27 20.27 0.39
N GLN A 82 0.63 19.13 0.66
CA GLN A 82 0.51 18.49 1.97
C GLN A 82 1.55 17.37 2.14
N GLN A 83 1.87 16.62 1.09
CA GLN A 83 2.81 15.51 1.13
C GLN A 83 3.93 15.67 0.10
N VAL A 84 5.18 15.48 0.53
CA VAL A 84 6.35 15.43 -0.35
C VAL A 84 7.17 14.20 -0.04
N GLU A 85 7.42 13.40 -1.06
CA GLU A 85 8.27 12.22 -1.00
C GLU A 85 9.50 12.40 -1.89
N ILE A 86 10.68 12.26 -1.30
CA ILE A 86 11.98 12.37 -1.97
C ILE A 86 12.65 11.00 -1.91
N CYS A 87 12.81 10.36 -3.06
CA CYS A 87 13.40 9.03 -3.20
C CYS A 87 14.63 9.07 -4.09
N ASN A 88 15.71 8.45 -3.63
CA ASN A 88 16.93 8.27 -4.42
C ASN A 88 17.07 6.83 -4.93
N LEU A 89 16.51 6.55 -6.10
CA LEU A 89 16.48 5.21 -6.70
C LEU A 89 17.84 4.71 -7.21
N ASP A 90 18.81 5.59 -7.47
CA ASP A 90 20.17 5.19 -7.87
C ASP A 90 20.89 4.38 -6.77
N ALA A 91 20.49 4.56 -5.50
CA ALA A 91 21.04 3.80 -4.38
C ALA A 91 20.57 2.33 -4.35
N CYS A 92 19.50 1.98 -5.08
CA CYS A 92 18.95 0.63 -5.10
C CYS A 92 19.63 -0.28 -6.14
N ASN A 93 20.12 0.27 -7.26
CA ASN A 93 20.42 -0.57 -8.43
C ASN A 93 21.90 -0.89 -8.67
N GLN A 94 22.87 -0.07 -8.26
CA GLN A 94 24.28 -0.40 -8.53
C GLN A 94 25.18 0.18 -7.44
N GLY A 95 26.26 -0.53 -7.11
CA GLY A 95 27.37 -0.04 -6.28
C GLY A 95 28.15 1.16 -6.89
N LEU A 96 27.47 2.01 -7.67
CA LEU A 96 27.95 3.29 -8.13
C LEU A 96 27.84 4.30 -6.99
N SER A 97 28.84 4.21 -6.12
CA SER A 97 29.24 5.33 -5.30
C SER A 97 29.33 6.61 -6.14
N ARG A 98 28.91 7.73 -5.53
CA ARG A 98 29.38 9.10 -5.79
C ARG A 98 28.77 9.79 -7.00
N THR A 99 27.86 10.72 -6.74
CA THR A 99 27.98 12.03 -7.39
C THR A 99 27.81 13.18 -6.38
N PRO A 100 28.81 14.08 -6.22
CA PRO A 100 28.65 15.37 -5.52
C PRO A 100 27.52 16.24 -6.05
N LYS A 101 27.01 15.93 -7.25
CA LYS A 101 25.85 16.58 -7.86
C LYS A 101 24.60 16.32 -7.03
N ILE A 102 24.18 15.06 -6.80
CA ILE A 102 22.95 14.72 -6.06
C ILE A 102 22.92 15.40 -4.68
N THR A 103 24.05 15.42 -3.98
CA THR A 103 24.21 16.11 -2.70
C THR A 103 23.93 17.61 -2.79
N ALA A 104 24.51 18.30 -3.77
CA ALA A 104 24.26 19.74 -4.00
C ALA A 104 22.82 20.02 -4.46
N LEU A 105 22.23 19.12 -5.26
CA LEU A 105 20.82 19.18 -5.66
C LEU A 105 19.91 19.10 -4.43
N LEU A 106 20.21 18.19 -3.50
CA LEU A 106 19.42 18.04 -2.28
C LEU A 106 19.58 19.24 -1.34
N GLU A 107 20.79 19.78 -1.17
CA GLU A 107 20.95 21.00 -0.37
C GLU A 107 20.10 22.16 -0.91
N SER A 108 20.05 22.31 -2.24
CA SER A 108 19.23 23.33 -2.90
C SER A 108 17.72 23.07 -2.68
N LEU A 109 17.31 21.82 -2.77
CA LEU A 109 15.93 21.39 -2.49
C LEU A 109 15.54 21.66 -1.03
N CYS A 110 16.36 21.23 -0.07
CA CYS A 110 16.16 21.47 1.37
C CYS A 110 16.13 22.95 1.73
N LYS A 111 17.00 23.77 1.12
CA LYS A 111 16.96 25.24 1.27
C LYS A 111 15.65 25.83 0.73
N SER A 112 15.10 25.26 -0.34
CA SER A 112 13.84 25.74 -0.91
C SER A 112 12.62 25.30 -0.09
N LEU A 113 12.68 24.10 0.51
CA LEU A 113 11.68 23.61 1.46
C LEU A 113 11.49 24.57 2.64
N ALA A 114 12.55 25.24 3.08
CA ALA A 114 12.49 26.25 4.14
C ALA A 114 11.52 27.41 3.89
N ASN A 115 11.02 27.61 2.67
CA ASN A 115 9.99 28.60 2.34
C ASN A 115 8.57 28.03 2.36
N ASN A 116 8.41 26.71 2.30
CA ASN A 116 7.12 26.06 2.32
C ASN A 116 6.54 26.01 3.75
N ARG A 117 5.23 26.22 3.86
CA ARG A 117 4.46 26.22 5.12
C ARG A 117 3.26 25.27 5.10
N SER A 118 2.99 24.62 3.97
CA SER A 118 1.80 23.77 3.76
C SER A 118 2.08 22.30 4.00
N ILE A 119 3.34 21.85 3.87
CA ILE A 119 3.70 20.44 3.95
C ILE A 119 3.41 19.91 5.36
N GLU A 120 2.58 18.89 5.45
CA GLU A 120 2.24 18.16 6.67
C GLU A 120 3.10 16.89 6.81
N HIS A 121 3.48 16.28 5.69
CA HIS A 121 4.19 15.00 5.63
C HIS A 121 5.41 15.09 4.70
N LEU A 122 6.60 14.96 5.28
CA LEU A 122 7.86 14.92 4.54
C LEU A 122 8.47 13.51 4.62
N LYS A 123 8.62 12.84 3.47
CA LYS A 123 9.29 11.54 3.34
C LYS A 123 10.62 11.69 2.61
N ILE A 124 11.68 11.12 3.16
CA ILE A 124 13.03 11.08 2.60
C ILE A 124 13.50 9.62 2.65
N LYS A 125 13.59 8.97 1.49
CA LYS A 125 13.92 7.54 1.40
C LYS A 125 15.18 7.27 0.59
N HIS A 126 15.84 6.16 0.89
CA HIS A 126 17.00 5.65 0.15
C HIS A 126 18.18 6.63 0.09
N PHE A 127 18.38 7.42 1.14
CA PHE A 127 19.40 8.47 1.14
C PHE A 127 20.71 8.04 1.83
N ASP A 128 21.86 8.50 1.33
CA ASP A 128 23.16 8.30 1.99
C ASP A 128 23.61 9.57 2.72
N HIS A 129 23.67 9.50 4.06
CA HIS A 129 24.04 10.60 4.93
C HIS A 129 25.55 10.68 5.24
N SER A 130 26.40 9.92 4.55
CA SER A 130 27.85 9.89 4.79
C SER A 130 28.52 11.26 4.71
N HIS A 131 28.10 12.10 3.76
CA HIS A 131 28.83 13.32 3.41
C HIS A 131 28.06 14.62 3.68
N VAL A 132 26.74 14.56 3.83
CA VAL A 132 25.92 15.73 4.14
C VAL A 132 24.92 15.42 5.25
N ASP A 133 24.89 16.33 6.20
CA ASP A 133 23.87 16.39 7.22
C ASP A 133 22.79 17.38 6.80
N ILE A 134 21.60 16.85 6.48
CA ILE A 134 20.49 17.63 5.96
C ILE A 134 19.72 18.33 7.08
N PHE A 135 19.81 17.88 8.33
CA PHE A 135 18.98 18.40 9.42
C PHE A 135 19.29 19.87 9.75
N PRO A 136 20.56 20.32 9.80
CA PRO A 136 20.88 21.73 9.95
C PRO A 136 20.35 22.60 8.80
N ILE A 137 20.27 22.04 7.59
CA ILE A 137 19.75 22.74 6.40
C ILE A 137 18.22 22.84 6.46
N LEU A 138 17.58 21.80 6.97
CA LEU A 138 16.13 21.74 7.19
C LEU A 138 15.69 22.49 8.46
N ALA A 139 16.59 22.91 9.34
CA ALA A 139 16.23 23.61 10.58
C ALA A 139 15.27 24.80 10.36
N PRO A 140 15.49 25.68 9.36
CA PRO A 140 14.53 26.75 9.08
C PRO A 140 13.17 26.24 8.58
N PHE A 141 13.10 25.06 7.93
CA PHE A 141 11.82 24.45 7.58
C PHE A 141 11.06 24.02 8.83
N PHE A 142 11.71 23.31 9.76
CA PHE A 142 11.08 22.89 11.02
C PHE A 142 10.65 24.08 11.89
N GLU A 143 11.44 25.15 11.93
CA GLU A 143 11.14 26.34 12.73
C GLU A 143 9.90 27.08 12.21
N HIS A 144 9.77 27.21 10.88
CA HIS A 144 8.71 28.03 10.30
C HIS A 144 7.48 27.24 9.85
N ASN A 145 7.58 25.92 9.61
CA ASN A 145 6.46 25.10 9.21
C ASN A 145 5.71 24.54 10.43
N LEU A 146 4.62 25.22 10.80
CA LEU A 146 3.77 24.85 11.92
C LEU A 146 2.79 23.70 11.61
N ASN A 147 2.67 23.31 10.33
CA ASN A 147 1.77 22.27 9.86
C ASN A 147 2.45 20.91 9.76
N LEU A 148 3.78 20.83 9.92
CA LEU A 148 4.50 19.56 9.84
C LEU A 148 4.06 18.62 10.97
N ARG A 149 3.41 17.52 10.59
CA ARG A 149 2.89 16.48 11.48
C ARG A 149 3.67 15.17 11.36
N CYS A 150 4.31 14.90 10.22
CA CYS A 150 5.13 13.70 10.04
C CYS A 150 6.47 13.97 9.35
N ILE A 151 7.51 13.37 9.92
CA ILE A 151 8.79 13.17 9.25
C ILE A 151 9.07 11.68 9.13
N ASP A 152 9.28 11.24 7.90
CA ASP A 152 9.73 9.90 7.56
C ASP A 152 11.11 10.00 6.93
N VAL A 153 12.11 9.47 7.60
CA VAL A 153 13.42 9.24 7.01
C VAL A 153 13.65 7.75 7.06
N SER A 154 13.52 7.02 5.97
CA SER A 154 13.61 5.56 5.97
C SER A 154 14.55 5.01 4.91
N GLN A 155 14.97 3.77 5.11
CA GLN A 155 15.83 3.02 4.18
C GLN A 155 17.10 3.78 3.79
N SER A 156 17.65 4.57 4.73
CA SER A 156 18.75 5.50 4.49
C SER A 156 20.06 5.02 5.13
N GLN A 157 21.16 5.12 4.39
CA GLN A 157 22.49 4.73 4.83
C GLN A 157 23.09 5.80 5.75
N ASN A 158 23.78 5.37 6.81
CA ASN A 158 24.48 6.23 7.78
C ASN A 158 23.59 7.27 8.50
N PHE A 159 22.26 7.11 8.47
CA PHE A 159 21.35 7.99 9.19
C PHE A 159 21.53 7.94 10.72
N SER A 160 21.92 6.78 11.26
CA SER A 160 22.14 6.60 12.70
C SER A 160 23.15 7.60 13.30
N GLU A 161 24.17 8.02 12.54
CA GLU A 161 25.14 9.04 12.96
C GLU A 161 24.56 10.47 12.96
N ARG A 162 23.42 10.69 12.28
CA ARG A 162 22.75 12.00 12.15
C ARG A 162 21.61 12.21 13.15
N ILE A 163 21.23 11.18 13.91
CA ILE A 163 20.20 11.29 14.95
C ILE A 163 20.44 12.45 15.93
N PRO A 164 21.67 12.69 16.45
CA PRO A 164 21.92 13.84 17.32
C PRO A 164 21.62 15.18 16.64
N SER A 165 21.85 15.29 15.34
CA SER A 165 21.59 16.50 14.55
C SER A 165 20.09 16.71 14.31
N LEU A 166 19.36 15.64 13.99
CA LEU A 166 17.89 15.65 13.95
C LEU A 166 17.33 16.09 15.30
N ILE A 167 17.77 15.48 16.39
CA ILE A 167 17.38 15.84 17.76
C ILE A 167 17.65 17.33 18.03
N SER A 168 18.85 17.82 17.72
CA SER A 168 19.20 19.22 17.93
C SER A 168 18.31 20.17 17.12
N THR A 169 17.95 19.78 15.89
CA THR A 169 17.11 20.56 15.00
C THR A 169 15.68 20.63 15.52
N LEU A 170 15.15 19.50 15.97
CA LEU A 170 13.83 19.43 16.61
C LEU A 170 13.79 20.26 17.91
N LEU A 171 14.88 20.24 18.70
CA LEU A 171 14.95 20.98 19.98
C LEU A 171 14.94 22.50 19.78
N GLN A 172 15.47 22.99 18.66
CA GLN A 172 15.43 24.41 18.30
C GLN A 172 14.02 24.85 17.86
N SER A 173 13.16 23.91 17.49
CA SER A 173 11.83 24.18 16.94
C SER A 173 10.76 24.15 18.05
N GLU A 174 10.64 25.24 18.81
CA GLU A 174 9.76 25.32 20.00
C GLU A 174 8.27 25.05 19.73
N ARG A 175 7.81 25.25 18.49
CA ARG A 175 6.39 25.17 18.11
C ARG A 175 6.04 23.98 17.22
N ILE A 176 6.98 23.06 17.01
CA ILE A 176 6.71 21.90 16.17
C ILE A 176 5.56 21.07 16.75
N GLN A 177 4.76 20.41 15.91
CA GLN A 177 3.57 19.65 16.33
C GLN A 177 3.59 18.25 15.74
N LEU A 178 4.77 17.63 15.66
CA LEU A 178 4.93 16.30 15.08
C LEU A 178 4.06 15.27 15.84
N GLU A 179 3.30 14.51 15.06
CA GLU A 179 2.47 13.40 15.47
C GLU A 179 3.13 12.05 15.14
N ARG A 180 4.00 12.00 14.12
CA ARG A 180 4.73 10.79 13.72
C ARG A 180 6.20 11.05 13.38
N ILE A 181 7.07 10.18 13.87
CA ILE A 181 8.46 10.08 13.43
C ILE A 181 8.71 8.65 12.97
N ASN A 182 9.02 8.49 11.67
CA ASN A 182 9.40 7.21 11.10
C ASN A 182 10.90 7.22 10.75
N MET A 183 11.62 6.23 11.28
CA MET A 183 13.05 6.04 11.05
C MET A 183 13.40 4.62 10.59
N TRP A 184 12.45 3.95 9.92
CA TRP A 184 12.59 2.56 9.49
C TRP A 184 13.86 2.30 8.66
N PHE A 185 14.54 1.19 8.93
CA PHE A 185 15.66 0.67 8.12
C PHE A 185 16.83 1.65 7.97
N ASN A 186 17.32 2.17 9.10
CA ASN A 186 18.40 3.16 9.16
C ASN A 186 19.62 2.73 10.02
N SER A 187 19.71 1.43 10.34
CA SER A 187 20.74 0.86 11.23
C SER A 187 20.92 1.63 12.55
N ILE A 188 19.81 2.01 13.18
CA ILE A 188 19.81 2.74 14.46
C ILE A 188 20.15 1.80 15.62
N GLY A 189 21.20 2.12 16.37
CA GLY A 189 21.59 1.39 17.58
C GLY A 189 20.83 1.81 18.84
N ASP A 190 21.10 1.12 19.96
CA ASP A 190 20.44 1.36 21.26
C ASP A 190 20.79 2.72 21.84
N ALA A 191 22.07 3.10 21.82
CA ALA A 191 22.50 4.40 22.33
C ALA A 191 21.81 5.57 21.62
N GLN A 192 21.65 5.47 20.29
CA GLN A 192 20.95 6.49 19.51
C GLN A 192 19.45 6.54 19.82
N ALA A 193 18.80 5.39 19.98
CA ALA A 193 17.37 5.35 20.33
C ALA A 193 17.11 5.82 21.76
N ALA A 194 17.92 5.38 22.72
CA ALA A 194 17.86 5.86 24.09
C ALA A 194 18.07 7.37 24.17
N ASN A 195 19.02 7.92 23.41
CA ASN A 195 19.22 9.36 23.34
C ASN A 195 18.00 10.08 22.74
N LEU A 196 17.37 9.51 21.72
CA LEU A 196 16.12 10.04 21.16
C LEU A 196 15.01 10.04 22.21
N PHE A 197 14.73 8.92 22.90
CA PHE A 197 13.69 8.85 23.93
C PHE A 197 13.94 9.79 25.10
N ASN A 198 15.16 9.80 25.64
CA ASN A 198 15.55 10.71 26.71
C ASN A 198 15.35 12.16 26.29
N THR A 199 15.65 12.48 25.02
CA THR A 199 15.45 13.83 24.51
C THR A 199 13.97 14.13 24.32
N LEU A 200 13.19 13.25 23.68
CA LEU A 200 11.74 13.38 23.48
C LEU A 200 11.00 13.70 24.79
N ASN A 201 11.45 13.14 25.91
CA ASN A 201 10.90 13.42 27.23
C ASN A 201 11.17 14.84 27.73
N ILE A 202 12.27 15.45 27.31
CA ILE A 202 12.70 16.81 27.71
C ILE A 202 12.13 17.86 26.73
N MET A 203 11.68 17.46 25.53
CA MET A 203 11.16 18.38 24.53
C MET A 203 9.80 18.95 24.94
N PRO A 204 9.67 20.27 25.20
CA PRO A 204 8.37 20.89 25.50
C PRO A 204 7.41 20.87 24.28
N GLY A 205 7.95 20.64 23.07
CA GLY A 205 7.26 20.77 21.78
C GLY A 205 6.69 19.49 21.17
N LEU A 206 6.86 18.30 21.77
CA LEU A 206 6.30 17.04 21.23
C LEU A 206 5.16 16.39 22.06
N PRO A 207 4.22 17.15 22.67
CA PRO A 207 3.10 16.57 23.41
C PRO A 207 2.07 15.87 22.51
N LYS A 208 2.24 15.94 21.18
CA LYS A 208 1.36 15.32 20.20
C LYS A 208 1.94 14.08 19.54
N LEU A 209 3.15 13.65 19.88
CA LEU A 209 3.74 12.47 19.24
C LEU A 209 2.91 11.23 19.58
N LEU A 210 2.26 10.69 18.56
CA LEU A 210 1.42 9.49 18.65
C LEU A 210 2.17 8.24 18.19
N ASP A 211 3.02 8.39 17.17
CA ASP A 211 3.64 7.26 16.47
C ASP A 211 5.16 7.41 16.40
N LEU A 212 5.85 6.35 16.81
CA LEU A 212 7.31 6.28 16.74
C LEU A 212 7.74 4.93 16.19
N HIS A 213 8.37 4.96 15.01
CA HIS A 213 8.79 3.77 14.29
C HIS A 213 10.31 3.75 14.13
N PHE A 214 10.97 2.79 14.78
CA PHE A 214 12.39 2.49 14.57
C PHE A 214 12.57 1.41 13.50
N GLY A 215 11.67 0.42 13.47
CA GLY A 215 11.63 -0.66 12.49
C GLY A 215 12.93 -1.49 12.36
N LEU A 216 13.01 -2.33 11.30
CA LEU A 216 14.11 -3.24 10.95
C LEU A 216 15.50 -2.57 10.88
N ASN A 217 16.24 -2.49 11.98
CA ASN A 217 17.60 -1.97 12.00
C ASN A 217 18.63 -3.11 12.00
N ARG A 218 19.06 -3.55 10.81
CA ARG A 218 20.13 -4.55 10.67
C ARG A 218 21.46 -4.00 11.19
N GLY A 219 22.14 -4.76 12.07
CA GLY A 219 23.59 -4.63 12.28
C GLY A 219 24.09 -4.10 13.63
N VAL A 220 23.26 -3.94 14.65
CA VAL A 220 23.75 -3.59 16.01
C VAL A 220 23.56 -4.80 16.93
N GLN A 221 24.65 -5.20 17.58
CA GLN A 221 24.73 -6.38 18.45
C GLN A 221 23.64 -6.38 19.54
N VAL A 222 23.18 -7.60 19.84
CA VAL A 222 22.25 -8.01 20.93
C VAL A 222 22.22 -7.02 22.11
N THR A 223 21.02 -6.49 22.36
CA THR A 223 20.67 -5.54 23.41
C THR A 223 21.20 -5.94 24.79
N ARG A 224 22.05 -5.11 25.40
CA ARG A 224 22.22 -5.05 26.86
C ARG A 224 21.55 -3.81 27.49
N ASP A 225 21.20 -2.79 26.69
CA ASP A 225 20.80 -1.46 27.20
C ASP A 225 19.34 -1.07 26.88
N ILE A 226 18.47 -2.04 26.58
CA ILE A 226 17.03 -1.81 26.37
C ILE A 226 16.32 -1.30 27.64
N GLU A 227 16.88 -1.52 28.83
CA GLU A 227 16.41 -0.88 30.06
C GLU A 227 16.41 0.66 29.93
N VAL A 228 17.39 1.24 29.24
CA VAL A 228 17.48 2.70 29.03
C VAL A 228 16.38 3.15 28.07
N LEU A 229 16.07 2.34 27.05
CA LEU A 229 14.96 2.58 26.13
C LEU A 229 13.61 2.57 26.87
N VAL A 230 13.40 1.52 27.67
CA VAL A 230 12.20 1.34 28.48
C VAL A 230 12.07 2.46 29.52
N GLN A 231 13.14 2.85 30.20
CA GLN A 231 13.15 4.03 31.09
C GLN A 231 12.79 5.32 30.37
N GLY A 232 13.26 5.50 29.13
CA GLY A 232 12.86 6.59 28.26
C GLY A 232 11.36 6.56 27.94
N LEU A 233 10.80 5.39 27.64
CA LEU A 233 9.36 5.22 27.41
C LEU A 233 8.52 5.51 28.66
N VAL A 234 9.02 5.24 29.87
CA VAL A 234 8.30 5.46 31.14
C VAL A 234 7.78 6.88 31.31
N MET A 235 8.52 7.86 30.82
CA MET A 235 8.17 9.26 31.00
C MET A 235 7.26 9.79 29.90
N ASN A 236 7.02 9.03 28.82
CA ASN A 236 6.13 9.42 27.74
C ASN A 236 4.70 8.89 28.00
N ASN A 237 3.69 9.71 27.74
CA ASN A 237 2.27 9.33 27.89
C ASN A 237 1.41 9.66 26.65
N THR A 238 2.04 10.04 25.55
CA THR A 238 1.37 10.50 24.31
C THR A 238 1.38 9.44 23.23
N ILE A 239 2.44 8.62 23.19
CA ILE A 239 2.63 7.58 22.18
C ILE A 239 1.52 6.53 22.30
N LYS A 240 0.86 6.25 21.17
CA LYS A 240 -0.14 5.20 20.99
C LYS A 240 0.40 4.03 20.18
N ARG A 241 1.29 4.29 19.22
CA ARG A 241 1.96 3.27 18.40
C ARG A 241 3.46 3.30 18.60
N LEU A 242 4.03 2.16 18.94
CA LEU A 242 5.46 1.98 19.10
C LEU A 242 5.93 0.77 18.31
N ASP A 243 6.69 1.02 17.24
CA ASP A 243 7.37 -0.03 16.50
C ASP A 243 8.86 0.02 16.80
N LEU A 244 9.34 -1.00 17.51
CA LEU A 244 10.73 -1.15 17.88
C LEU A 244 11.55 -1.82 16.77
N GLY A 245 10.95 -2.71 15.96
CA GLY A 245 11.53 -3.48 14.84
C GLY A 245 12.99 -3.95 14.99
N ARG A 246 13.45 -4.17 16.22
CA ARG A 246 14.83 -4.51 16.59
C ARG A 246 14.90 -5.94 17.07
N GLN A 247 16.08 -6.55 16.98
CA GLN A 247 16.39 -7.72 17.80
C GLN A 247 16.40 -7.33 19.28
N ILE A 248 15.27 -7.48 19.97
CA ILE A 248 15.25 -7.41 21.44
C ILE A 248 15.70 -8.76 22.02
N GLY A 249 16.41 -8.72 23.15
CA GLY A 249 16.70 -9.91 23.96
C GLY A 249 15.60 -10.21 24.99
N ASN A 250 15.76 -11.31 25.72
CA ASN A 250 14.85 -11.75 26.80
C ASN A 250 14.61 -10.68 27.86
N GLU A 251 15.67 -10.01 28.29
CA GLU A 251 15.61 -8.95 29.29
C GLU A 251 14.81 -7.75 28.75
N GLY A 252 14.92 -7.46 27.45
CA GLY A 252 14.14 -6.41 26.79
C GLY A 252 12.66 -6.73 26.69
N ALA A 253 12.33 -7.95 26.27
CA ALA A 253 10.95 -8.42 26.19
C ALA A 253 10.29 -8.39 27.59
N THR A 254 11.03 -8.86 28.60
CA THR A 254 10.57 -8.85 30.00
C THR A 254 10.42 -7.42 30.51
N SER A 255 11.40 -6.54 30.31
CA SER A 255 11.36 -5.15 30.77
C SER A 255 10.23 -4.37 30.11
N LEU A 256 9.99 -4.57 28.81
CA LEU A 256 8.86 -3.97 28.11
C LEU A 256 7.53 -4.48 28.68
N GLY A 257 7.45 -5.76 29.01
CA GLY A 257 6.29 -6.35 29.68
C GLY A 257 6.05 -5.75 31.07
N GLU A 258 7.05 -5.77 31.93
CA GLU A 258 6.97 -5.17 33.28
C GLU A 258 6.60 -3.69 33.22
N PHE A 259 7.16 -2.98 32.25
CA PHE A 259 6.86 -1.58 32.02
C PHE A 259 5.39 -1.32 31.69
N MET A 260 4.82 -2.05 30.74
CA MET A 260 3.41 -1.93 30.37
C MET A 260 2.47 -2.31 31.52
N ALA A 261 2.86 -3.28 32.34
CA ALA A 261 2.07 -3.70 33.50
C ALA A 261 2.02 -2.63 34.61
N VAL A 262 3.08 -1.83 34.77
CA VAL A 262 3.20 -0.82 35.83
C VAL A 262 2.70 0.56 35.36
N ASN A 263 2.84 0.88 34.08
CA ASN A 263 2.51 2.20 33.56
C ASN A 263 1.05 2.33 33.15
N ASN A 264 0.17 2.52 34.13
CA ASN A 264 -1.26 2.81 33.93
C ASN A 264 -1.57 4.10 33.13
N SER A 265 -0.56 4.90 32.77
CA SER A 265 -0.73 6.14 32.00
C SER A 265 -0.55 5.96 30.50
N LEU A 266 0.12 4.88 30.07
CA LEU A 266 0.35 4.62 28.65
C LEU A 266 -0.94 4.15 27.98
N LYS A 267 -1.35 4.90 26.97
CA LYS A 267 -2.43 4.53 26.05
C LYS A 267 -1.86 3.80 24.83
N LEU A 268 -0.82 2.99 25.04
CA LEU A 268 -0.24 2.18 23.97
C LEU A 268 -1.31 1.20 23.50
N LYS A 269 -1.57 1.32 22.20
CA LYS A 269 -2.62 0.62 21.48
C LYS A 269 -2.02 -0.28 20.40
N SER A 270 -0.81 0.03 19.91
CA SER A 270 -0.10 -0.77 18.92
C SER A 270 1.36 -0.95 19.30
N ILE A 271 1.85 -2.18 19.26
CA ILE A 271 3.26 -2.50 19.51
C ILE A 271 3.78 -3.41 18.40
N GLY A 272 4.91 -3.02 17.80
CA GLY A 272 5.68 -3.84 16.87
C GLY A 272 7.04 -4.23 17.48
N ILE A 273 7.32 -5.53 17.52
CA ILE A 273 8.58 -6.11 17.99
C ILE A 273 9.12 -7.13 16.98
N SER A 274 8.84 -6.91 15.69
CA SER A 274 9.20 -7.83 14.62
C SER A 274 10.72 -8.08 14.56
N SER A 275 11.10 -9.25 14.04
CA SER A 275 12.51 -9.65 13.83
C SER A 275 13.32 -9.78 15.13
N SER A 276 12.66 -10.16 16.23
CA SER A 276 13.26 -10.39 17.55
C SER A 276 13.67 -11.84 17.79
N GLU A 277 14.52 -12.36 16.91
CA GLU A 277 14.94 -13.77 16.86
C GLU A 277 15.66 -14.31 18.11
N LEU A 278 16.08 -13.43 19.03
CA LEU A 278 16.86 -13.76 20.23
C LEU A 278 16.01 -13.93 21.48
N VAL A 279 14.71 -13.68 21.40
CA VAL A 279 13.79 -13.86 22.52
C VAL A 279 13.43 -15.35 22.63
N SER A 280 13.86 -15.98 23.71
CA SER A 280 13.44 -17.33 24.06
C SER A 280 12.02 -17.37 24.60
N SER A 281 11.47 -18.56 24.79
CA SER A 281 10.16 -18.75 25.44
C SER A 281 10.05 -18.09 26.82
N GLU A 282 11.14 -18.01 27.59
CA GLU A 282 11.15 -17.30 28.88
C GLU A 282 10.94 -15.79 28.70
N GLY A 283 11.56 -15.19 27.69
CA GLY A 283 11.36 -13.78 27.36
C GLY A 283 9.94 -13.48 26.90
N TRP A 284 9.36 -14.36 26.06
CA TRP A 284 7.96 -14.23 25.61
C TRP A 284 6.95 -14.45 26.74
N GLN A 285 7.23 -15.35 27.69
CA GLN A 285 6.45 -15.47 28.92
C GLN A 285 6.57 -14.24 29.82
N GLY A 286 7.75 -13.62 29.88
CA GLY A 286 7.95 -12.33 30.54
C GLY A 286 7.09 -11.24 29.93
N PHE A 287 7.10 -11.14 28.60
CA PHE A 287 6.29 -10.20 27.83
C PHE A 287 4.78 -10.44 28.03
N SER A 288 4.29 -11.69 27.94
CA SER A 288 2.85 -11.99 28.00
C SER A 288 2.19 -11.61 29.35
N ARG A 289 2.96 -11.51 30.44
CA ARG A 289 2.45 -11.02 31.73
C ARG A 289 1.86 -9.61 31.63
N CYS A 290 2.36 -8.76 30.73
CA CYS A 290 1.81 -7.42 30.56
C CYS A 290 0.46 -7.40 29.86
N LEU A 291 0.24 -8.33 28.94
CA LEU A 291 -1.00 -8.47 28.18
C LEU A 291 -2.15 -8.90 29.10
N THR A 292 -1.84 -9.53 30.24
CA THR A 292 -2.83 -9.86 31.29
C THR A 292 -3.06 -8.74 32.31
N ALA A 293 -2.38 -7.59 32.19
CA ALA A 293 -2.59 -6.47 33.10
C ALA A 293 -3.99 -5.86 32.92
N PRO A 294 -4.69 -5.48 34.00
CA PRO A 294 -6.10 -5.07 33.95
C PRO A 294 -6.36 -3.78 33.16
N ASN A 295 -5.33 -2.96 32.93
CA ASN A 295 -5.41 -1.72 32.18
C ASN A 295 -4.70 -1.81 30.82
N CYS A 296 -4.37 -3.01 30.34
CA CYS A 296 -3.80 -3.17 29.01
C CYS A 296 -4.83 -2.75 27.95
N MET A 297 -4.49 -1.74 27.15
CA MET A 297 -5.34 -1.18 26.09
C MET A 297 -4.79 -1.53 24.70
N LEU A 298 -4.02 -2.62 24.61
CA LEU A 298 -3.42 -3.04 23.35
C LEU A 298 -4.52 -3.51 22.39
N GLU A 299 -4.50 -2.97 21.19
CA GLU A 299 -5.44 -3.25 20.09
C GLU A 299 -4.71 -3.95 18.94
N GLU A 300 -3.42 -3.68 18.72
CA GLU A 300 -2.58 -4.24 17.65
C GLU A 300 -1.26 -4.79 18.22
N LEU A 301 -0.83 -5.98 17.78
CA LEU A 301 0.48 -6.57 18.11
C LEU A 301 1.14 -7.19 16.88
N ASP A 302 2.36 -6.74 16.57
CA ASP A 302 3.24 -7.37 15.57
C ASP A 302 4.47 -8.00 16.25
N ILE A 303 4.56 -9.31 16.14
CA ILE A 303 5.67 -10.15 16.62
C ILE A 303 6.11 -11.13 15.52
N SER A 304 6.08 -10.66 14.27
CA SER A 304 6.55 -11.41 13.11
C SER A 304 8.07 -11.64 13.14
N MET A 305 8.54 -12.74 12.54
CA MET A 305 9.97 -13.09 12.45
C MET A 305 10.69 -13.13 13.82
N CYS A 306 10.01 -13.61 14.86
CA CYS A 306 10.50 -13.54 16.24
C CYS A 306 11.06 -14.86 16.79
N ASN A 307 11.21 -15.89 15.94
CA ASN A 307 11.60 -17.25 16.35
C ASN A 307 10.78 -17.77 17.55
N ILE A 308 9.48 -17.47 17.58
CA ILE A 308 8.60 -17.93 18.65
C ILE A 308 8.46 -19.46 18.58
N ASP A 309 8.66 -20.16 19.69
CA ASP A 309 8.41 -21.59 19.83
C ASP A 309 6.97 -21.88 20.34
N ASP A 310 6.59 -23.15 20.43
CA ASP A 310 5.25 -23.56 20.90
C ASP A 310 4.87 -22.95 22.26
N GLN A 311 5.83 -22.83 23.19
CA GLN A 311 5.57 -22.32 24.54
C GLN A 311 5.40 -20.80 24.54
N GLY A 312 6.22 -20.09 23.76
CA GLY A 312 6.10 -18.65 23.56
C GLY A 312 4.77 -18.28 22.90
N ALA A 313 4.39 -18.99 21.83
CA ALA A 313 3.14 -18.76 21.12
C ALA A 313 1.92 -18.97 22.04
N LEU A 314 1.91 -20.08 22.77
CA LEU A 314 0.84 -20.37 23.74
C LEU A 314 0.76 -19.31 24.84
N ALA A 315 1.90 -18.85 25.36
CA ALA A 315 1.94 -17.82 26.40
C ALA A 315 1.37 -16.48 25.91
N ILE A 316 1.63 -16.11 24.65
CA ILE A 316 1.13 -14.85 24.06
C ILE A 316 -0.36 -14.98 23.75
N VAL A 317 -0.78 -16.02 23.02
CA VAL A 317 -2.18 -16.21 22.61
C VAL A 317 -3.09 -16.34 23.84
N SER A 318 -2.68 -17.09 24.86
CA SER A 318 -3.47 -17.21 26.11
C SER A 318 -3.63 -15.90 26.87
N ALA A 319 -2.73 -14.93 26.68
CA ALA A 319 -2.89 -13.60 27.27
C ALA A 319 -3.77 -12.69 26.41
N LEU A 320 -3.65 -12.77 25.07
CA LEU A 320 -4.41 -11.94 24.13
C LEU A 320 -5.91 -12.22 24.15
N ILE A 321 -6.35 -13.47 24.35
CA ILE A 321 -7.77 -13.84 24.39
C ILE A 321 -8.58 -13.13 25.47
N HIS A 322 -7.91 -12.50 26.45
CA HIS A 322 -8.57 -11.74 27.53
C HIS A 322 -8.69 -10.24 27.22
N LEU A 323 -8.10 -9.76 26.12
CA LEU A 323 -8.15 -8.37 25.70
C LEU A 323 -9.38 -8.11 24.84
N THR A 324 -10.36 -7.41 25.41
CA THR A 324 -11.66 -7.15 24.76
C THR A 324 -11.61 -6.19 23.57
N ASN A 325 -10.57 -5.35 23.49
CA ASN A 325 -10.38 -4.37 22.41
C ASN A 325 -9.29 -4.80 21.41
N PHE A 326 -8.84 -6.06 21.45
CA PHE A 326 -7.74 -6.50 20.60
C PHE A 326 -8.23 -6.84 19.19
N GLU A 327 -7.72 -6.10 18.20
CA GLU A 327 -8.23 -6.08 16.82
C GLU A 327 -7.24 -6.63 15.78
N ALA A 328 -5.91 -6.57 15.99
CA ALA A 328 -4.95 -7.02 14.98
C ALA A 328 -3.76 -7.80 15.54
N LEU A 329 -3.44 -8.95 14.95
CA LEU A 329 -2.30 -9.79 15.31
C LEU A 329 -1.48 -10.19 14.08
N ASN A 330 -0.18 -9.88 14.10
CA ASN A 330 0.79 -10.41 13.17
C ASN A 330 1.78 -11.33 13.89
N MET A 331 1.73 -12.62 13.59
CA MET A 331 2.70 -13.64 14.03
C MET A 331 3.35 -14.35 12.84
N SER A 332 3.44 -13.70 11.68
CA SER A 332 4.03 -14.29 10.47
C SER A 332 5.50 -14.68 10.67
N SER A 333 5.97 -15.66 9.88
CA SER A 333 7.36 -16.12 9.84
C SER A 333 7.91 -16.61 11.20
N ASN A 334 7.07 -17.22 12.03
CA ASN A 334 7.45 -17.89 13.29
C ASN A 334 7.46 -19.42 13.12
N ARG A 335 8.33 -19.91 12.23
CA ARG A 335 8.40 -21.33 11.82
C ARG A 335 8.75 -22.33 12.92
N LEU A 336 9.23 -21.86 14.08
CA LEU A 336 9.54 -22.70 15.23
C LEU A 336 8.28 -23.14 15.99
N VAL A 337 7.15 -22.46 15.81
CA VAL A 337 5.85 -22.97 16.26
C VAL A 337 5.45 -24.13 15.36
N THR A 338 5.34 -25.31 15.96
CA THR A 338 4.93 -26.54 15.30
C THR A 338 3.43 -26.55 15.05
N ALA A 339 2.95 -27.45 14.18
CA ALA A 339 1.53 -27.65 13.97
C ALA A 339 0.77 -27.94 15.28
N ALA A 340 1.38 -28.70 16.20
CA ALA A 340 0.81 -28.96 17.52
C ALA A 340 0.74 -27.69 18.41
N GLY A 341 1.74 -26.82 18.32
CA GLY A 341 1.75 -25.51 18.97
C GLY A 341 0.64 -24.60 18.47
N TRP A 342 0.48 -24.49 17.15
CA TRP A 342 -0.60 -23.73 16.52
C TRP A 342 -1.98 -24.28 16.89
N MET A 343 -2.16 -25.60 16.81
CA MET A 343 -3.38 -26.27 17.26
C MET A 343 -3.71 -25.99 18.72
N SER A 344 -2.70 -25.86 19.60
CA SER A 344 -2.92 -25.50 21.00
C SER A 344 -3.38 -24.04 21.13
N CYS A 345 -2.81 -23.13 20.34
CA CYS A 345 -3.23 -21.73 20.28
C CYS A 345 -4.66 -21.57 19.75
N PHE A 346 -5.01 -22.20 18.64
CA PHE A 346 -6.32 -22.06 18.01
C PHE A 346 -7.47 -22.66 18.83
N ARG A 347 -7.19 -23.69 19.63
CA ARG A 347 -8.19 -24.20 20.60
C ARG A 347 -8.60 -23.16 21.63
N LEU A 348 -7.72 -22.21 21.97
CA LEU A 348 -8.07 -21.13 22.89
C LEU A 348 -9.00 -20.10 22.24
N LEU A 349 -9.02 -20.02 20.90
CA LEU A 349 -9.85 -19.06 20.16
C LEU A 349 -11.31 -19.52 20.07
N LEU A 350 -11.59 -20.83 20.07
CA LEU A 350 -12.94 -21.41 19.87
C LEU A 350 -14.02 -20.84 20.81
N ASP A 351 -13.67 -20.60 22.08
CA ASP A 351 -14.62 -20.17 23.12
C ASP A 351 -14.44 -18.69 23.52
N SER A 352 -13.67 -17.93 22.74
CA SER A 352 -13.33 -16.54 23.07
C SER A 352 -14.20 -15.54 22.33
N GLU A 353 -14.62 -14.48 23.01
CA GLU A 353 -15.29 -13.30 22.43
C GLU A 353 -14.25 -12.39 21.73
N PHE A 354 -13.42 -13.00 20.88
CA PHE A 354 -12.26 -12.35 20.28
C PHE A 354 -12.73 -11.43 19.15
N SER A 355 -12.52 -10.13 19.33
CA SER A 355 -12.95 -9.06 18.41
C SER A 355 -11.92 -8.79 17.30
N LEU A 356 -11.13 -9.81 16.95
CA LEU A 356 -10.05 -9.71 15.98
C LEU A 356 -10.59 -9.36 14.58
N LYS A 357 -10.05 -8.29 14.01
CA LYS A 357 -10.33 -7.82 12.65
C LYS A 357 -9.23 -8.20 11.66
N GLU A 358 -8.00 -8.40 12.14
CA GLU A 358 -6.85 -8.73 11.28
C GLU A 358 -5.99 -9.83 11.90
N LEU A 359 -5.72 -10.87 11.10
CA LEU A 359 -4.83 -11.97 11.47
C LEU A 359 -3.84 -12.28 10.35
N ILE A 360 -2.56 -12.12 10.66
CA ILE A 360 -1.45 -12.43 9.75
C ILE A 360 -0.62 -13.57 10.34
N LEU A 361 -0.66 -14.72 9.67
CA LEU A 361 0.03 -15.96 10.04
C LEU A 361 0.90 -16.52 8.90
N SER A 362 1.24 -15.71 7.91
CA SER A 362 2.01 -16.11 6.74
C SER A 362 3.34 -16.78 7.11
N TYR A 363 3.81 -17.72 6.29
CA TYR A 363 5.09 -18.41 6.43
C TYR A 363 5.28 -19.12 7.79
N ASN A 364 4.20 -19.70 8.34
CA ASN A 364 4.19 -20.54 9.53
C ASN A 364 3.96 -22.02 9.22
N SER A 365 4.27 -22.88 10.17
CA SER A 365 4.12 -24.34 10.07
C SER A 365 2.72 -24.80 10.51
N ILE A 366 1.68 -24.43 9.76
CA ILE A 366 0.27 -24.83 9.99
C ILE A 366 -0.11 -25.91 8.99
N ASP A 367 -0.69 -27.01 9.46
CA ASP A 367 -1.18 -28.14 8.65
C ASP A 367 -2.70 -28.09 8.43
N ASP A 368 -3.25 -29.08 7.73
CA ASP A 368 -4.69 -29.17 7.41
C ASP A 368 -5.57 -29.06 8.66
N GLU A 369 -5.26 -29.83 9.71
CA GLU A 369 -6.03 -29.83 10.96
C GLU A 369 -5.97 -28.46 11.67
N GLY A 370 -4.79 -27.83 11.68
CA GLY A 370 -4.58 -26.49 12.20
C GLY A 370 -5.36 -25.43 11.46
N ALA A 371 -5.36 -25.46 10.13
CA ALA A 371 -6.07 -24.51 9.29
C ALA A 371 -7.59 -24.66 9.43
N GLU A 372 -8.11 -25.90 9.45
CA GLU A 372 -9.53 -26.17 9.64
C GLU A 372 -10.00 -25.65 11.02
N LEU A 373 -9.24 -25.94 12.07
CA LEU A 373 -9.54 -25.46 13.42
C LEU A 373 -9.53 -23.93 13.51
N LEU A 374 -8.53 -23.29 12.89
CA LEU A 374 -8.41 -21.83 12.85
C LEU A 374 -9.64 -21.20 12.19
N VAL A 375 -9.98 -21.65 10.98
CA VAL A 375 -11.12 -21.10 10.24
C VAL A 375 -12.42 -21.33 11.00
N ASN A 376 -12.63 -22.53 11.56
CA ASN A 376 -13.81 -22.80 12.37
C ASN A 376 -13.91 -21.90 13.62
N SER A 377 -12.77 -21.53 14.23
CA SER A 377 -12.75 -20.61 15.37
C SER A 377 -12.99 -19.14 15.01
N LEU A 378 -12.66 -18.73 13.79
CA LEU A 378 -12.74 -17.32 13.36
C LEU A 378 -13.91 -17.03 12.42
N ALA A 379 -14.58 -18.05 11.91
CA ALA A 379 -15.66 -17.91 10.93
C ALA A 379 -16.81 -17.00 11.40
N HIS A 380 -17.03 -16.94 12.72
CA HIS A 380 -18.08 -16.13 13.36
C HIS A 380 -17.56 -14.84 14.03
N THR A 381 -16.31 -14.47 13.81
CA THR A 381 -15.71 -13.24 14.37
C THR A 381 -15.81 -12.09 13.35
N PRO A 382 -15.60 -10.82 13.75
CA PRO A 382 -15.62 -9.69 12.83
C PRO A 382 -14.36 -9.59 11.95
N LEU A 383 -13.65 -10.70 11.71
CA LEU A 383 -12.41 -10.72 10.93
C LEU A 383 -12.65 -10.13 9.54
N LYS A 384 -11.76 -9.24 9.12
CA LYS A 384 -11.74 -8.58 7.82
C LYS A 384 -10.56 -9.05 7.00
N THR A 385 -9.39 -9.15 7.61
CA THR A 385 -8.15 -9.53 6.92
C THR A 385 -7.62 -10.84 7.46
N TRP A 386 -7.41 -11.79 6.55
CA TRP A 386 -6.78 -13.07 6.82
C TRP A 386 -5.62 -13.31 5.87
N ASP A 387 -4.42 -13.41 6.43
CA ASP A 387 -3.21 -13.73 5.69
C ASP A 387 -2.61 -15.05 6.18
N MET A 388 -2.62 -16.04 5.28
CA MET A 388 -2.01 -17.35 5.44
C MET A 388 -1.13 -17.69 4.22
N ALA A 389 -0.45 -16.68 3.67
CA ALA A 389 0.47 -16.93 2.56
C ALA A 389 1.65 -17.81 3.00
N GLY A 390 2.16 -18.69 2.14
CA GLY A 390 3.32 -19.52 2.47
C GLY A 390 3.05 -20.63 3.50
N SER A 391 1.79 -21.07 3.66
CA SER A 391 1.38 -22.20 4.49
C SER A 391 1.42 -23.51 3.68
N GLU A 392 2.61 -23.87 3.20
CA GLU A 392 2.85 -24.99 2.27
C GLU A 392 2.43 -26.38 2.83
N ALA A 393 2.33 -26.51 4.16
CA ALA A 393 1.90 -27.75 4.83
C ALA A 393 0.36 -27.96 4.80
N VAL A 394 -0.42 -26.94 4.46
CA VAL A 394 -1.86 -27.09 4.18
C VAL A 394 -2.03 -27.59 2.75
N THR A 395 -2.58 -28.77 2.60
CA THR A 395 -2.83 -29.44 1.33
C THR A 395 -4.05 -28.84 0.62
N ALA A 396 -4.25 -29.20 -0.66
CA ALA A 396 -5.44 -28.80 -1.41
C ALA A 396 -6.74 -29.21 -0.70
N ALA A 397 -6.77 -30.40 -0.06
CA ALA A 397 -7.93 -30.85 0.71
C ALA A 397 -8.17 -29.99 1.96
N GLY A 398 -7.12 -29.57 2.65
CA GLY A 398 -7.21 -28.63 3.78
C GLY A 398 -7.77 -27.28 3.36
N TRP A 399 -7.32 -26.72 2.23
CA TRP A 399 -7.86 -25.46 1.69
C TRP A 399 -9.33 -25.59 1.26
N ILE A 400 -9.71 -26.69 0.62
CA ILE A 400 -11.10 -26.99 0.28
C ILE A 400 -11.99 -27.02 1.53
N ALA A 401 -11.53 -27.68 2.61
CA ALA A 401 -12.25 -27.70 3.88
C ALA A 401 -12.40 -26.29 4.49
N CYS A 402 -11.33 -25.48 4.47
CA CYS A 402 -11.36 -24.09 4.92
C CYS A 402 -12.41 -23.26 4.15
N PHE A 403 -12.42 -23.34 2.82
CA PHE A 403 -13.39 -22.61 2.00
C PHE A 403 -14.83 -23.09 2.21
N GLN A 404 -15.04 -24.39 2.46
CA GLN A 404 -16.34 -24.93 2.79
C GLN A 404 -16.87 -24.37 4.12
N ILE A 405 -16.03 -24.28 5.16
CA ILE A 405 -16.41 -23.68 6.45
C ILE A 405 -16.77 -22.20 6.28
N LEU A 406 -15.98 -21.45 5.50
CA LEU A 406 -16.27 -20.03 5.21
C LEU A 406 -17.58 -19.84 4.45
N LEU A 407 -17.88 -20.76 3.54
CA LEU A 407 -19.13 -20.76 2.79
C LEU A 407 -20.34 -21.02 3.70
N ASP A 408 -20.20 -21.92 4.67
CA ASP A 408 -21.28 -22.32 5.58
C ASP A 408 -21.53 -21.34 6.74
N SER A 409 -20.56 -20.47 7.05
CA SER A 409 -20.59 -19.59 8.22
C SER A 409 -21.17 -18.20 7.99
N GLU A 410 -21.46 -17.83 6.73
CA GLU A 410 -21.85 -16.47 6.32
C GLU A 410 -20.85 -15.38 6.81
N SER A 411 -19.56 -15.72 6.82
CA SER A 411 -18.49 -14.81 7.26
C SER A 411 -18.47 -13.50 6.46
N SER A 412 -18.01 -12.43 7.11
CA SER A 412 -17.92 -11.09 6.50
C SER A 412 -16.50 -10.66 6.15
N TRP A 413 -15.63 -11.65 5.87
CA TRP A 413 -14.22 -11.45 5.58
C TRP A 413 -14.06 -10.73 4.23
N GLU A 414 -13.06 -9.86 4.14
CA GLU A 414 -12.90 -8.92 3.02
C GLU A 414 -11.59 -9.12 2.27
N ASN A 415 -10.49 -9.42 2.99
CA ASN A 415 -9.15 -9.46 2.43
C ASN A 415 -8.50 -10.82 2.70
N PHE A 416 -8.15 -11.52 1.62
CA PHE A 416 -7.52 -12.83 1.64
C PHE A 416 -6.12 -12.74 1.03
N ASN A 417 -5.09 -13.06 1.81
CA ASN A 417 -3.78 -13.37 1.26
C ASN A 417 -3.46 -14.85 1.42
N LEU A 418 -3.56 -15.56 0.30
CA LEU A 418 -3.40 -17.02 0.19
C LEU A 418 -2.28 -17.35 -0.82
N GLY A 419 -1.35 -16.43 -1.03
CA GLY A 419 -0.24 -16.65 -1.95
C GLY A 419 0.70 -17.76 -1.46
N ARG A 420 1.42 -18.40 -2.38
CA ARG A 420 2.42 -19.43 -2.08
C ARG A 420 1.85 -20.57 -1.21
N ASN A 421 0.69 -21.07 -1.58
CA ASN A 421 0.03 -22.20 -0.94
C ASN A 421 -0.12 -23.38 -1.91
N SER A 422 -0.68 -24.48 -1.40
CA SER A 422 -0.95 -25.70 -2.18
C SER A 422 -2.41 -25.76 -2.66
N ILE A 423 -2.98 -24.64 -3.12
CA ILE A 423 -4.33 -24.61 -3.70
C ILE A 423 -4.27 -25.13 -5.14
N ASP A 424 -5.17 -26.05 -5.50
CA ASP A 424 -5.31 -26.61 -6.85
C ASP A 424 -6.59 -26.14 -7.55
N ASP A 425 -6.88 -26.70 -8.73
CA ASP A 425 -8.06 -26.35 -9.52
C ASP A 425 -9.39 -26.62 -8.78
N GLU A 426 -9.46 -27.66 -7.94
CA GLU A 426 -10.65 -27.97 -7.12
C GLU A 426 -10.80 -26.96 -5.98
N GLY A 427 -9.71 -26.60 -5.32
CA GLY A 427 -9.68 -25.52 -4.34
C GLY A 427 -10.11 -24.17 -4.92
N VAL A 428 -9.67 -23.85 -6.15
CA VAL A 428 -10.12 -22.65 -6.87
C VAL A 428 -11.62 -22.71 -7.18
N ALA A 429 -12.17 -23.86 -7.59
CA ALA A 429 -13.61 -24.00 -7.84
C ALA A 429 -14.45 -23.75 -6.56
N MET A 430 -13.95 -24.19 -5.41
CA MET A 430 -14.56 -23.89 -4.11
C MET A 430 -14.47 -22.40 -3.76
N LEU A 431 -13.32 -21.78 -3.98
CA LEU A 431 -13.13 -20.35 -3.78
C LEU A 431 -14.05 -19.52 -4.70
N VAL A 432 -14.24 -19.93 -5.97
CA VAL A 432 -15.21 -19.31 -6.89
C VAL A 432 -16.62 -19.36 -6.32
N SER A 433 -17.01 -20.50 -5.72
CA SER A 433 -18.32 -20.67 -5.09
C SER A 433 -18.48 -19.77 -3.84
N LEU A 434 -17.40 -19.61 -3.06
CA LEU A 434 -17.35 -18.67 -1.94
C LEU A 434 -17.50 -17.21 -2.41
N LEU A 435 -16.77 -16.80 -3.45
CA LEU A 435 -16.82 -15.43 -4.00
C LEU A 435 -18.15 -15.11 -4.72
N ALA A 436 -18.86 -16.13 -5.21
CA ALA A 436 -20.16 -15.97 -5.83
C ALA A 436 -21.32 -15.95 -4.80
N SER A 437 -21.13 -16.55 -3.63
CA SER A 437 -22.11 -16.52 -2.53
C SER A 437 -21.93 -15.30 -1.62
N THR A 438 -20.70 -14.84 -1.44
CA THR A 438 -20.35 -13.68 -0.63
C THR A 438 -20.20 -12.43 -1.48
N SER A 439 -20.49 -11.26 -0.90
CA SER A 439 -20.26 -9.95 -1.56
C SER A 439 -19.30 -9.06 -0.75
N THR A 440 -18.67 -9.63 0.26
CA THR A 440 -17.77 -8.94 1.19
C THR A 440 -16.35 -8.91 0.68
N VAL A 441 -15.88 -9.98 0.02
CA VAL A 441 -14.49 -10.09 -0.43
C VAL A 441 -14.11 -9.01 -1.44
N ARG A 442 -13.10 -8.21 -1.07
CA ARG A 442 -12.56 -7.07 -1.84
C ARG A 442 -11.15 -7.32 -2.35
N SER A 443 -10.28 -7.96 -1.56
CA SER A 443 -8.91 -8.27 -1.98
C SER A 443 -8.63 -9.76 -1.90
N LEU A 444 -8.06 -10.31 -2.98
CA LEU A 444 -7.67 -11.71 -3.05
C LEU A 444 -6.29 -11.85 -3.71
N LYS A 445 -5.34 -12.38 -2.95
CA LYS A 445 -3.98 -12.66 -3.41
C LYS A 445 -3.77 -14.19 -3.46
N LEU A 446 -3.49 -14.69 -4.65
CA LEU A 446 -3.30 -16.12 -4.96
C LEU A 446 -1.98 -16.39 -5.69
N SER A 447 -1.08 -15.41 -5.79
CA SER A 447 0.22 -15.56 -6.46
C SER A 447 1.03 -16.72 -5.87
N CYS A 448 1.89 -17.37 -6.64
CA CYS A 448 2.71 -18.53 -6.25
C CYS A 448 1.94 -19.81 -5.84
N ASN A 449 0.65 -19.97 -6.19
CA ASN A 449 -0.03 -21.26 -6.07
C ASN A 449 0.25 -22.14 -7.31
N VAL A 450 1.35 -22.90 -7.25
CA VAL A 450 1.89 -23.67 -8.39
C VAL A 450 0.99 -24.81 -8.88
N SER A 451 0.04 -25.26 -8.06
CA SER A 451 -0.87 -26.36 -8.38
C SER A 451 -2.12 -25.91 -9.14
N ILE A 452 -2.33 -24.60 -9.31
CA ILE A 452 -3.44 -24.07 -10.12
C ILE A 452 -3.01 -24.08 -11.60
N THR A 453 -3.73 -24.85 -12.40
CA THR A 453 -3.46 -24.96 -13.83
C THR A 453 -4.17 -23.86 -14.62
N THR A 454 -3.89 -23.80 -15.93
CA THR A 454 -4.63 -22.93 -16.86
C THR A 454 -6.15 -23.17 -16.82
N HIS A 455 -6.60 -24.40 -16.50
CA HIS A 455 -8.03 -24.69 -16.37
C HIS A 455 -8.63 -24.06 -15.11
N GLY A 456 -7.94 -24.15 -13.97
CA GLY A 456 -8.34 -23.47 -12.73
C GLY A 456 -8.45 -21.96 -12.92
N TRP A 457 -7.44 -21.34 -13.52
CA TRP A 457 -7.46 -19.89 -13.78
C TRP A 457 -8.55 -19.45 -14.76
N ARG A 458 -8.82 -20.25 -15.81
CA ARG A 458 -9.97 -20.00 -16.70
C ARG A 458 -11.29 -20.07 -15.95
N SER A 459 -11.45 -21.07 -15.07
CA SER A 459 -12.66 -21.19 -14.25
C SER A 459 -12.81 -20.02 -13.29
N PHE A 460 -11.70 -19.51 -12.75
CA PHE A 460 -11.71 -18.34 -11.86
C PHE A 460 -12.22 -17.07 -12.55
N ALA A 461 -11.92 -16.89 -13.86
CA ALA A 461 -12.35 -15.72 -14.62
C ALA A 461 -13.88 -15.50 -14.58
N ASP A 462 -14.69 -16.55 -14.35
CA ASP A 462 -16.14 -16.42 -14.23
C ASP A 462 -16.59 -15.53 -13.07
N VAL A 463 -15.80 -15.43 -11.99
CA VAL A 463 -16.06 -14.54 -10.85
C VAL A 463 -15.95 -13.07 -11.23
N LEU A 464 -15.13 -12.74 -12.24
CA LEU A 464 -14.90 -11.38 -12.70
C LEU A 464 -15.97 -10.88 -13.68
N ARG A 465 -16.81 -11.79 -14.21
CA ARG A 465 -17.85 -11.41 -15.17
C ARG A 465 -18.87 -10.46 -14.54
N PRO A 466 -19.48 -9.54 -15.32
CA PRO A 466 -20.49 -8.61 -14.80
C PRO A 466 -21.74 -9.27 -14.20
N THR A 467 -22.01 -10.53 -14.54
CA THR A 467 -23.11 -11.33 -14.00
C THR A 467 -22.83 -11.88 -12.61
N SER A 468 -21.58 -11.82 -12.16
CA SER A 468 -21.17 -12.26 -10.82
C SER A 468 -21.64 -11.28 -9.76
N SER A 469 -21.98 -11.80 -8.58
CA SER A 469 -22.27 -11.02 -7.37
C SER A 469 -21.01 -10.46 -6.70
N SER A 470 -19.83 -10.98 -7.07
CA SER A 470 -18.55 -10.64 -6.48
C SER A 470 -18.29 -9.13 -6.51
N LYS A 471 -17.65 -8.64 -5.44
CA LYS A 471 -17.23 -7.23 -5.28
C LYS A 471 -15.72 -7.10 -5.21
N LEU A 472 -15.01 -8.06 -5.82
CA LEU A 472 -13.55 -8.07 -5.84
C LEU A 472 -13.02 -6.80 -6.52
N ARG A 473 -12.15 -6.11 -5.79
CA ARG A 473 -11.44 -4.88 -6.17
C ARG A 473 -9.98 -5.13 -6.52
N GLU A 474 -9.34 -6.03 -5.78
CA GLU A 474 -7.94 -6.40 -6.00
C GLU A 474 -7.82 -7.89 -6.25
N LEU A 475 -7.13 -8.26 -7.33
CA LEU A 475 -6.76 -9.62 -7.65
C LEU A 475 -5.26 -9.68 -7.93
N ARG A 476 -4.52 -10.50 -7.18
CA ARG A 476 -3.13 -10.84 -7.48
C ARG A 476 -3.01 -12.33 -7.81
N ILE A 477 -2.51 -12.62 -9.00
CA ILE A 477 -2.27 -13.99 -9.49
C ILE A 477 -0.84 -14.12 -9.99
N GLY A 478 -0.51 -15.23 -10.64
CA GLY A 478 0.82 -15.43 -11.22
C GLY A 478 1.69 -16.35 -10.39
N THR A 479 2.72 -16.91 -11.00
CA THR A 479 3.63 -17.87 -10.38
C THR A 479 4.87 -18.00 -11.26
N PHE A 480 6.03 -18.21 -10.63
CA PHE A 480 7.28 -18.53 -11.36
C PHE A 480 7.28 -19.94 -11.99
N ALA A 481 6.18 -20.70 -11.84
CA ALA A 481 6.00 -21.97 -12.52
C ALA A 481 5.57 -21.74 -13.99
N GLN A 482 6.36 -22.28 -14.91
CA GLN A 482 6.13 -22.16 -16.36
C GLN A 482 4.72 -22.64 -16.74
N GLU A 483 4.12 -21.94 -17.71
CA GLU A 483 2.86 -22.27 -18.41
C GLU A 483 1.54 -22.17 -17.60
N ALA A 484 1.56 -21.80 -16.32
CA ALA A 484 0.32 -21.70 -15.53
C ALA A 484 -0.55 -20.48 -15.89
N ILE A 485 0.08 -19.31 -16.06
CA ILE A 485 -0.53 -18.09 -16.59
C ILE A 485 0.10 -17.80 -17.95
N ASN A 486 -0.68 -17.92 -19.01
CA ASN A 486 -0.24 -17.67 -20.38
C ASN A 486 -1.25 -16.77 -21.11
N ASP A 487 -0.97 -16.45 -22.38
CA ASP A 487 -1.85 -15.65 -23.23
C ASP A 487 -3.32 -16.05 -23.17
N ASP A 488 -3.59 -17.36 -23.16
CA ASP A 488 -4.95 -17.85 -23.18
C ASP A 488 -5.69 -17.53 -21.86
N VAL A 489 -5.06 -17.74 -20.71
CA VAL A 489 -5.62 -17.34 -19.41
C VAL A 489 -5.91 -15.84 -19.38
N ILE A 490 -4.96 -15.02 -19.84
CA ILE A 490 -5.13 -13.56 -19.89
C ILE A 490 -6.26 -13.15 -20.84
N VAL A 491 -6.43 -13.84 -21.97
CA VAL A 491 -7.55 -13.60 -22.89
C VAL A 491 -8.89 -13.89 -22.21
N PHE A 492 -8.99 -14.95 -21.41
CA PHE A 492 -10.21 -15.26 -20.64
C PHE A 492 -10.49 -14.21 -19.56
N ILE A 493 -9.47 -13.81 -18.80
CA ILE A 493 -9.59 -12.73 -17.81
C ILE A 493 -9.99 -11.42 -18.49
N ALA A 494 -9.32 -11.05 -19.59
CA ALA A 494 -9.64 -9.85 -20.37
C ALA A 494 -11.09 -9.87 -20.86
N ALA A 495 -11.60 -11.01 -21.32
CA ALA A 495 -13.00 -11.14 -21.71
C ALA A 495 -13.96 -10.98 -20.52
N ALA A 496 -13.60 -11.50 -19.35
CA ALA A 496 -14.43 -11.43 -18.15
C ALA A 496 -14.49 -10.03 -17.52
N ILE A 497 -13.39 -9.27 -17.55
CA ILE A 497 -13.35 -7.92 -16.96
C ILE A 497 -14.03 -6.85 -17.84
N LYS A 498 -14.46 -7.18 -19.05
CA LYS A 498 -15.27 -6.28 -19.88
C LYS A 498 -16.56 -5.96 -19.14
N SER A 499 -16.84 -4.67 -19.00
CA SER A 499 -17.99 -4.17 -18.24
C SER A 499 -17.99 -4.52 -16.75
N ASN A 500 -16.92 -5.15 -16.23
CA ASN A 500 -16.69 -5.26 -14.80
C ASN A 500 -16.41 -3.85 -14.25
N ASN A 501 -17.07 -3.51 -13.15
CA ASN A 501 -16.95 -2.21 -12.51
C ASN A 501 -16.41 -2.27 -11.07
N SER A 502 -16.10 -3.46 -10.58
CA SER A 502 -15.59 -3.67 -9.22
C SER A 502 -14.07 -3.76 -9.17
N LEU A 503 -13.44 -4.41 -10.15
CA LEU A 503 -12.00 -4.65 -10.17
C LEU A 503 -11.26 -3.34 -10.48
N GLU A 504 -10.40 -2.95 -9.55
CA GLU A 504 -9.64 -1.70 -9.52
C GLU A 504 -8.14 -1.98 -9.70
N VAL A 505 -7.65 -3.11 -9.17
CA VAL A 505 -6.25 -3.54 -9.18
C VAL A 505 -6.13 -4.98 -9.67
N PHE A 506 -5.24 -5.21 -10.64
CA PHE A 506 -4.91 -6.55 -11.16
C PHE A 506 -3.40 -6.73 -11.24
N ALA A 507 -2.83 -7.64 -10.44
CA ALA A 507 -1.40 -7.95 -10.49
C ALA A 507 -1.16 -9.35 -11.03
N VAL A 508 -0.13 -9.49 -11.87
CA VAL A 508 0.36 -10.78 -12.34
C VAL A 508 1.83 -10.89 -11.99
N LEU A 509 2.14 -11.80 -11.08
CA LEU A 509 3.50 -12.20 -10.74
C LEU A 509 4.06 -13.08 -11.87
N ASP A 510 5.24 -12.74 -12.38
CA ASP A 510 5.90 -13.32 -13.56
C ASP A 510 5.01 -13.31 -14.82
N ASP A 511 5.16 -12.25 -15.63
CA ASP A 511 4.45 -12.06 -16.89
C ASP A 511 5.21 -12.58 -18.12
N SER A 512 6.32 -13.29 -17.92
CA SER A 512 7.25 -13.68 -18.99
C SER A 512 6.62 -14.56 -20.07
N GLU A 513 5.58 -15.32 -19.73
CA GLU A 513 4.81 -16.19 -20.63
C GLU A 513 3.64 -15.48 -21.32
N ILE A 514 3.39 -14.20 -20.99
CA ILE A 514 2.35 -13.38 -21.60
C ILE A 514 2.95 -12.66 -22.81
N SER A 515 2.58 -13.12 -24.00
CA SER A 515 3.02 -12.48 -25.22
C SER A 515 2.23 -11.20 -25.48
N ILE A 516 2.58 -10.54 -26.59
CA ILE A 516 1.83 -9.40 -27.11
C ILE A 516 0.34 -9.71 -27.34
N VAL A 517 -0.05 -10.97 -27.50
CA VAL A 517 -1.45 -11.38 -27.68
C VAL A 517 -2.26 -11.19 -26.39
N GLY A 518 -1.77 -11.66 -25.23
CA GLY A 518 -2.42 -11.48 -23.93
C GLY A 518 -2.49 -9.99 -23.55
N TRP A 519 -1.33 -9.33 -23.51
CA TRP A 519 -1.08 -7.99 -24.06
C TRP A 519 -2.29 -7.21 -24.59
N PHE A 520 -2.50 -7.40 -25.88
CA PHE A 520 -3.53 -6.72 -26.65
C PHE A 520 -4.95 -7.06 -26.18
N ALA A 521 -5.20 -8.30 -25.73
CA ALA A 521 -6.52 -8.67 -25.24
C ALA A 521 -6.91 -7.81 -24.04
N LEU A 522 -5.99 -7.60 -23.10
CA LEU A 522 -6.19 -6.74 -21.94
C LEU A 522 -6.35 -5.26 -22.32
N ALA A 523 -5.54 -4.75 -23.25
CA ALA A 523 -5.72 -3.39 -23.77
C ALA A 523 -7.12 -3.20 -24.40
N ARG A 524 -7.62 -4.20 -25.13
CA ARG A 524 -8.94 -4.16 -25.76
C ARG A 524 -10.10 -4.33 -24.78
N SER A 525 -9.89 -4.96 -23.63
CA SER A 525 -10.90 -5.00 -22.57
C SER A 525 -10.94 -3.70 -21.77
N LEU A 526 -9.80 -3.03 -21.58
CA LEU A 526 -9.74 -1.68 -21.02
C LEU A 526 -10.42 -0.66 -21.93
N CYS A 527 -10.27 -0.77 -23.25
CA CYS A 527 -10.96 0.11 -24.20
C CYS A 527 -11.18 -0.58 -25.56
N ASP A 528 -12.41 -1.07 -25.79
CA ASP A 528 -12.82 -1.56 -27.10
C ASP A 528 -13.26 -0.39 -27.97
N ASN A 529 -12.33 0.12 -28.79
CA ASN A 529 -12.54 1.29 -29.64
C ASN A 529 -13.22 0.95 -30.99
N SER A 530 -13.82 -0.23 -31.13
CA SER A 530 -14.54 -0.63 -32.36
C SER A 530 -15.75 0.27 -32.64
N SER A 531 -16.42 0.76 -31.60
CA SER A 531 -17.52 1.72 -31.68
C SER A 531 -17.64 2.52 -30.38
N ILE A 532 -18.35 3.67 -30.43
CA ILE A 532 -18.67 4.43 -29.20
C ILE A 532 -19.50 3.56 -28.24
N SER A 533 -20.39 2.71 -28.76
CA SER A 533 -21.17 1.77 -27.94
C SER A 533 -20.28 0.76 -27.21
N ASP A 534 -19.22 0.27 -27.86
CA ASP A 534 -18.25 -0.66 -27.26
C ASP A 534 -17.39 0.02 -26.19
N ILE A 535 -17.02 1.29 -26.39
CA ILE A 535 -16.38 2.08 -25.33
C ILE A 535 -17.32 2.24 -24.14
N CYS A 536 -18.60 2.53 -24.35
CA CYS A 536 -19.55 2.78 -23.25
C CYS A 536 -19.96 1.51 -22.49
N HIS A 537 -20.10 0.38 -23.19
CA HIS A 537 -20.76 -0.81 -22.62
C HIS A 537 -19.89 -2.05 -22.60
N ASN A 538 -18.82 -2.12 -23.38
CA ASN A 538 -18.00 -3.31 -23.58
C ASN A 538 -16.53 -3.11 -23.18
N SER A 539 -16.27 -2.02 -22.43
CA SER A 539 -14.96 -1.65 -21.91
C SER A 539 -14.97 -1.59 -20.39
N ASN A 540 -13.80 -1.75 -19.79
CA ASN A 540 -13.59 -1.58 -18.36
C ASN A 540 -13.21 -0.14 -18.02
N HIS A 541 -13.87 0.47 -17.04
CA HIS A 541 -13.60 1.85 -16.60
C HIS A 541 -13.13 1.95 -15.13
N SER A 542 -12.98 0.82 -14.45
CA SER A 542 -12.62 0.76 -13.04
C SER A 542 -11.16 0.37 -12.81
N LEU A 543 -10.64 -0.58 -13.59
CA LEU A 543 -9.27 -1.09 -13.48
C LEU A 543 -8.28 0.02 -13.80
N HIS A 544 -7.57 0.51 -12.79
CA HIS A 544 -6.64 1.62 -12.90
C HIS A 544 -5.21 1.26 -12.51
N THR A 545 -4.99 0.07 -11.95
CA THR A 545 -3.65 -0.40 -11.61
C THR A 545 -3.42 -1.80 -12.13
N ILE A 546 -2.33 -1.97 -12.87
CA ILE A 546 -1.76 -3.28 -13.19
C ILE A 546 -0.31 -3.27 -12.70
N TYR A 547 0.05 -4.22 -11.83
CA TYR A 547 1.43 -4.40 -11.36
C TYR A 547 2.10 -5.50 -12.18
N ASP A 548 3.32 -5.22 -12.65
CA ASP A 548 4.31 -6.22 -13.05
C ASP A 548 5.46 -6.25 -12.02
N ASP A 549 6.23 -7.34 -11.99
CA ASP A 549 7.34 -7.56 -11.05
C ASP A 549 8.52 -6.60 -11.26
N THR A 550 8.52 -5.81 -12.34
CA THR A 550 9.61 -4.88 -12.64
C THR A 550 9.38 -3.49 -12.06
N GLY A 551 8.13 -3.16 -11.67
CA GLY A 551 7.77 -1.82 -11.22
C GLY A 551 7.86 -0.75 -12.32
N TYR A 552 8.07 -1.17 -13.57
CA TYR A 552 8.19 -0.29 -14.75
C TYR A 552 7.10 -0.62 -15.76
N TYR A 553 6.08 0.24 -15.82
CA TYR A 553 4.95 0.15 -16.76
C TYR A 553 5.30 0.15 -18.27
N ASP A 554 6.57 0.29 -18.64
CA ASP A 554 7.02 0.49 -20.02
C ASP A 554 7.69 -0.77 -20.63
N ASP A 555 7.94 -1.83 -19.86
CA ASP A 555 8.73 -2.99 -20.32
C ASP A 555 7.93 -4.10 -21.04
N PHE A 556 6.59 -4.09 -20.97
CA PHE A 556 5.74 -5.06 -21.69
C PHE A 556 5.13 -4.52 -22.99
N PRO A 557 4.78 -5.38 -23.97
CA PRO A 557 4.18 -4.95 -25.23
C PRO A 557 2.89 -4.13 -25.03
N CYS A 558 2.81 -2.96 -25.66
CA CYS A 558 1.70 -2.00 -25.48
C CYS A 558 1.62 -1.33 -24.10
N GLY A 559 2.67 -1.38 -23.27
CA GLY A 559 2.77 -0.71 -21.97
C GLY A 559 2.22 0.70 -21.98
N ARG A 560 2.77 1.60 -22.81
CA ARG A 560 2.29 3.00 -22.94
C ARG A 560 0.79 3.16 -23.22
N LEU A 561 0.19 2.25 -24.00
CA LEU A 561 -1.25 2.31 -24.29
C LEU A 561 -2.04 1.91 -23.04
N ILE A 562 -1.64 0.81 -22.40
CA ILE A 562 -2.25 0.30 -21.17
C ILE A 562 -2.09 1.32 -20.04
N SER A 563 -0.87 1.80 -19.75
CA SER A 563 -0.60 2.79 -18.70
C SER A 563 -1.44 4.04 -18.87
N SER A 564 -1.60 4.53 -20.11
CA SER A 564 -2.42 5.70 -20.36
C SER A 564 -3.93 5.43 -20.21
N LEU A 565 -4.41 4.21 -20.53
CA LEU A 565 -5.79 3.80 -20.27
C LEU A 565 -6.07 3.62 -18.78
N LEU A 566 -5.10 3.08 -18.03
CA LEU A 566 -5.14 2.92 -16.59
C LEU A 566 -5.18 4.29 -15.89
N GLU A 567 -4.32 5.23 -16.29
CA GLU A 567 -4.32 6.61 -15.78
C GLU A 567 -5.66 7.32 -16.02
N MET A 568 -6.27 7.12 -17.20
CA MET A 568 -7.63 7.61 -17.45
C MET A 568 -8.64 6.97 -16.50
N ASN A 569 -8.52 5.68 -16.20
CA ASN A 569 -9.42 4.95 -15.30
C ASN A 569 -9.27 5.37 -13.82
N SER A 570 -8.14 5.96 -13.41
CA SER A 570 -7.93 6.49 -12.05
C SER A 570 -8.89 7.63 -11.69
N ASN A 571 -9.53 8.26 -12.67
CA ASN A 571 -10.52 9.31 -12.40
C ASN A 571 -11.77 8.71 -11.70
N SER A 572 -12.13 9.30 -10.56
CA SER A 572 -13.30 8.89 -9.76
C SER A 572 -14.62 9.11 -10.50
N ASN A 573 -14.68 10.10 -11.41
CA ASN A 573 -15.85 10.31 -12.27
C ASN A 573 -15.77 9.41 -13.52
N LYS A 574 -16.39 8.23 -13.43
CA LYS A 574 -16.42 7.24 -14.52
C LYS A 574 -17.08 7.74 -15.81
N SER A 575 -17.92 8.79 -15.75
CA SER A 575 -18.45 9.43 -16.96
C SER A 575 -17.36 10.22 -17.71
N GLU A 576 -16.45 10.89 -16.99
CA GLU A 576 -15.29 11.56 -17.58
C GLU A 576 -14.27 10.56 -18.13
N VAL A 577 -14.11 9.40 -17.48
CA VAL A 577 -13.28 8.30 -18.01
C VAL A 577 -13.77 7.86 -19.39
N VAL A 578 -15.06 7.54 -19.51
CA VAL A 578 -15.69 7.14 -20.78
C VAL A 578 -15.49 8.24 -21.83
N ARG A 579 -15.73 9.50 -21.43
CA ARG A 579 -15.53 10.65 -22.32
C ARG A 579 -14.09 10.76 -22.82
N ALA A 580 -13.11 10.69 -21.92
CA ALA A 580 -11.70 10.77 -22.28
C ALA A 580 -11.29 9.67 -23.27
N LYS A 581 -11.80 8.44 -23.08
CA LYS A 581 -11.58 7.33 -24.02
C LYS A 581 -12.21 7.59 -25.39
N ILE A 582 -13.45 8.07 -25.44
CA ILE A 582 -14.11 8.43 -26.71
C ILE A 582 -13.29 9.48 -27.46
N LEU A 583 -12.89 10.56 -26.78
CA LEU A 583 -12.13 11.66 -27.38
C LEU A 583 -10.73 11.23 -27.84
N ARG A 584 -10.11 10.24 -27.18
CA ARG A 584 -8.80 9.73 -27.57
C ARG A 584 -8.82 8.91 -28.86
N PHE A 585 -9.83 8.06 -29.03
CA PHE A 585 -9.85 7.09 -30.14
C PHE A 585 -10.77 7.46 -31.30
N PHE A 586 -11.71 8.38 -31.11
CA PHE A 586 -12.60 8.85 -32.16
C PHE A 586 -12.31 10.31 -32.52
N ASP A 587 -12.13 10.57 -33.83
CA ASP A 587 -12.05 11.92 -34.37
C ASP A 587 -13.42 12.63 -34.27
N VAL A 588 -13.39 13.96 -34.18
CA VAL A 588 -14.56 14.84 -34.11
C VAL A 588 -15.55 14.57 -35.26
N ASP A 589 -15.05 14.18 -36.43
CA ASP A 589 -15.86 13.86 -37.60
C ASP A 589 -16.69 12.58 -37.41
N ALA A 590 -16.11 11.56 -36.76
CA ALA A 590 -16.81 10.33 -36.42
C ALA A 590 -17.84 10.57 -35.31
N ILE A 591 -17.46 11.32 -34.28
CA ILE A 591 -18.32 11.74 -33.16
C ILE A 591 -19.56 12.48 -33.68
N GLY A 592 -19.41 13.45 -34.58
CA GLY A 592 -20.54 14.21 -35.13
C GLY A 592 -21.55 13.36 -35.89
N SER A 593 -21.10 12.36 -36.65
CA SER A 593 -22.00 11.45 -37.37
C SER A 593 -22.78 10.49 -36.46
N VAL A 594 -22.21 10.09 -35.32
CA VAL A 594 -22.84 9.17 -34.37
C VAL A 594 -23.88 9.90 -33.51
N PHE A 595 -23.60 11.14 -33.10
CA PHE A 595 -24.53 11.96 -32.32
C PHE A 595 -25.56 12.71 -33.19
N ALA A 596 -25.34 12.85 -34.49
CA ALA A 596 -26.34 13.43 -35.41
C ALA A 596 -27.68 12.65 -35.44
N ASN A 597 -27.66 11.37 -35.08
CA ASN A 597 -28.85 10.51 -34.98
C ASN A 597 -29.36 10.33 -33.53
N THR A 598 -28.80 11.04 -32.54
CA THR A 598 -29.27 10.96 -31.14
C THR A 598 -30.46 11.88 -30.88
N THR A 599 -31.33 11.50 -29.93
CA THR A 599 -32.50 12.31 -29.55
C THR A 599 -32.08 13.67 -28.99
N GLU A 600 -32.85 14.72 -29.28
CA GLU A 600 -32.58 16.11 -28.85
C GLU A 600 -32.29 16.25 -27.33
N SER A 601 -32.77 15.30 -26.53
CA SER A 601 -32.58 15.24 -25.07
C SER A 601 -31.12 15.07 -24.62
N ILE A 602 -30.22 14.51 -25.44
CA ILE A 602 -28.83 14.16 -25.04
C ILE A 602 -27.81 15.17 -25.59
N LEU A 603 -28.21 16.03 -26.52
CA LEU A 603 -27.35 17.03 -27.18
C LEU A 603 -26.62 17.97 -26.19
N PRO A 604 -27.24 18.49 -25.11
CA PRO A 604 -26.53 19.34 -24.14
C PRO A 604 -25.34 18.62 -23.46
N SER A 605 -25.48 17.32 -23.18
CA SER A 605 -24.40 16.50 -22.62
C SER A 605 -23.29 16.29 -23.63
N VAL A 606 -23.63 16.03 -24.90
CA VAL A 606 -22.65 15.90 -26.00
C VAL A 606 -21.86 17.20 -26.20
N PHE A 607 -22.51 18.37 -26.17
CA PHE A 607 -21.81 19.66 -26.21
C PHE A 607 -20.92 19.88 -24.99
N GLY A 608 -21.41 19.52 -23.80
CA GLY A 608 -20.60 19.50 -22.58
C GLY A 608 -19.37 18.60 -22.72
N TRP A 609 -19.51 17.47 -23.42
CA TRP A 609 -18.46 16.51 -23.63
C TRP A 609 -17.41 16.92 -24.66
N ILE A 610 -17.73 17.72 -25.66
CA ILE A 610 -16.76 18.16 -26.69
C ILE A 610 -16.12 19.51 -26.30
N GLY A 611 -16.78 20.28 -25.42
CA GLY A 611 -16.38 21.65 -25.06
C GLY A 611 -15.41 21.77 -23.89
N LYS A 612 -15.31 20.76 -23.01
CA LYS A 612 -14.42 20.79 -21.83
C LYS A 612 -13.25 19.84 -22.02
N ASP A 613 -12.16 20.20 -22.69
CA ASP A 613 -10.90 19.46 -22.55
C ASP A 613 -9.82 20.34 -21.91
N CYS A 614 -8.71 19.72 -21.49
CA CYS A 614 -7.52 20.40 -20.99
C CYS A 614 -6.66 21.01 -22.12
N LEU A 615 -7.04 20.83 -23.39
CA LEU A 615 -6.33 21.32 -24.59
C LEU A 615 -6.96 22.59 -25.17
N GLY A 616 -8.04 23.11 -24.56
CA GLY A 616 -8.75 24.30 -25.00
C GLY A 616 -9.74 24.03 -26.12
N PHE A 617 -10.49 25.06 -26.53
CA PHE A 617 -11.65 25.06 -27.45
C PHE A 617 -11.48 24.40 -28.84
N SER A 618 -10.39 23.68 -29.12
CA SER A 618 -10.03 23.12 -30.43
C SER A 618 -11.01 22.08 -30.98
N LEU A 619 -11.54 21.17 -30.14
CA LEU A 619 -12.48 20.12 -30.56
C LEU A 619 -13.87 20.70 -30.85
N MET A 620 -14.40 21.55 -29.96
CA MET A 620 -15.67 22.25 -30.18
C MET A 620 -15.60 23.18 -31.39
N TYR A 621 -14.51 23.93 -31.53
CA TYR A 621 -14.29 24.79 -32.70
C TYR A 621 -14.28 23.98 -34.00
N SER A 622 -13.61 22.82 -34.02
CA SER A 622 -13.57 21.93 -35.18
C SER A 622 -14.94 21.32 -35.50
N PHE A 623 -15.70 20.93 -34.47
CA PHE A 623 -17.05 20.39 -34.59
C PHE A 623 -18.03 21.41 -35.20
N VAL A 624 -18.07 22.63 -34.66
CA VAL A 624 -18.93 23.71 -35.11
C VAL A 624 -18.56 24.14 -36.54
N LYS A 625 -17.26 24.27 -36.83
CA LYS A 625 -16.77 24.62 -38.16
C LYS A 625 -17.18 23.63 -39.25
N ARG A 626 -17.30 22.34 -38.92
CA ARG A 626 -17.63 21.26 -39.87
C ARG A 626 -19.12 20.93 -39.93
N ASN A 627 -19.92 21.28 -38.90
CA ASN A 627 -21.37 21.06 -38.86
C ASN A 627 -22.18 22.36 -38.70
N PRO A 628 -22.06 23.34 -39.61
CA PRO A 628 -22.71 24.64 -39.48
C PRO A 628 -24.25 24.56 -39.53
N SER A 629 -24.82 23.49 -40.10
CA SER A 629 -26.26 23.28 -40.19
C SER A 629 -26.94 22.98 -38.85
N LEU A 630 -26.21 22.45 -37.86
CA LEU A 630 -26.74 22.18 -36.51
C LEU A 630 -27.08 23.46 -35.74
N PHE A 631 -26.50 24.59 -36.13
CA PHE A 631 -26.65 25.88 -35.45
C PHE A 631 -27.44 26.91 -36.27
N LYS A 632 -28.07 26.46 -37.35
CA LYS A 632 -29.00 27.31 -38.12
C LYS A 632 -30.32 27.39 -37.37
N VAL A 633 -30.55 28.52 -36.70
CA VAL A 633 -31.88 28.87 -36.18
C VAL A 633 -32.68 29.49 -37.34
N GLU A 634 -33.67 28.77 -37.85
CA GLU A 634 -34.67 29.39 -38.72
C GLU A 634 -35.57 30.29 -37.86
N THR A 635 -35.42 31.60 -38.04
CA THR A 635 -36.38 32.55 -37.48
C THR A 635 -37.63 32.55 -38.35
N SER A 636 -38.79 32.78 -37.73
CA SER A 636 -40.13 32.76 -38.35
C SER A 636 -40.32 33.67 -39.57
N ASP A 637 -39.33 34.54 -39.87
CA ASP A 637 -39.35 35.47 -40.99
C ASP A 637 -38.42 35.03 -42.14
N GLY A 638 -37.90 33.80 -42.12
CA GLY A 638 -37.14 33.20 -43.23
C GLY A 638 -35.68 33.67 -43.35
N HIS A 639 -35.14 34.35 -42.33
CA HIS A 639 -33.73 34.73 -42.28
C HIS A 639 -32.92 33.68 -41.51
N VAL A 640 -31.86 33.17 -42.14
CA VAL A 640 -30.86 32.26 -41.55
C VAL A 640 -29.87 33.12 -40.74
N LEU A 641 -29.84 32.95 -39.43
CA LEU A 641 -28.78 33.49 -38.58
C LEU A 641 -27.58 32.54 -38.66
N GLU A 642 -26.49 32.96 -39.32
CA GLU A 642 -25.20 32.30 -39.20
C GLU A 642 -24.51 32.82 -37.93
N PHE A 643 -24.21 31.91 -36.99
CA PHE A 643 -23.33 32.23 -35.87
C PHE A 643 -21.91 32.42 -36.41
N GLU A 644 -21.49 33.67 -36.63
CA GLU A 644 -20.07 33.99 -36.82
C GLU A 644 -19.35 33.84 -35.48
N MET A 645 -18.55 32.79 -35.34
CA MET A 645 -17.67 32.62 -34.18
C MET A 645 -16.48 33.58 -34.26
N GLY A 646 -16.61 34.73 -33.60
CA GLY A 646 -15.52 35.65 -33.30
C GLY A 646 -15.26 35.73 -31.79
N GLN A 647 -14.07 35.25 -31.41
CA GLN A 647 -13.43 35.19 -30.08
C GLN A 647 -13.90 34.12 -29.10
#